data_AF-A0A182SJI4-F1
#
_entry.id   AF-A0A182SJI4-F1
#
_cell.length_a   1.000
_cell.length_b   1.000
_cell.length_c   1.000
_cell.angle_alpha   90.00
_cell.angle_beta   90.00
_cell.angle_gamma   90.00
#
_symmetry.space_group_name_H-M   'P 1'
#
loop_
_entity.id
_entity.type
_entity.pdbx_description
1 polymer ?
#
loop_
_entity_poly.entity_id
_entity_poly.type
_entity_poly.pdbx_seq_one_letter_code
_entity_poly.pdbx_strand_id
1 'polypeptide(L)'
;MYSTNTGKYNAEKAEGDDTNEIGYRQSRENDQIDLKYGFERVKDTQERTGYLINIHSTEILNEDRRLVAALDMYFLQMDGSRYKTTVIYAPYLLLITRDGTSLEVAKFLGKKYSGQLLSIEHIQKEDLDLPNHLSGLKQNLLKLRFPNTSQMNKVKRDLNTAVRKNREREKANTYYMQMLSTSLSTAIRFDDTEGEGSGPNQNVDFYDYIVDIREHDVPYHVRVSIDLNIFCGTWYTVRCRGGDEPPVITPRPDIIDRPEPVILAFDIETTKLPLKFPDAQTDQVMMISYMIDGQGYLITNREIISGDVDDFEYTPKPEFEGNFIVFNEANELGLLQKFFDHILEVKPHIFVTYNGDFFDWPFVETRAAVYDLDMRREIGFSKVNGRDGNYLCRPAMHLDCLCWVKRDSYLPVGSHGLKAVAKSKLRYDPVELDPEEMCRMAVEQPQVLANYSVSDAVATYYLYMKYVHPFIFALATIIPMEPDEILRKGSGTLCESLLMKEAFKVNIVFPNKQVSELNKLTNDGHVLDSETYVGGHVEALESGVFRADISTRFRLDPDMIKQLQENVEKVLEHAIVTEEGVPISDVINFEEVKSEILSALQQLHDIPTRLEQPVIYHLDVGAMYPNIILTNRLQPSSMVSDADCAACDYNKPDARCKRDMEWLWRGEMLPASRNEFQRIQQQLETEKFPPLFPGGPQRAFHELSREDQANYEKKRLSDYCRKAYKKTKVTRLETRTSTICQKENSFYVDTVRAFRDRRYEYKALTKVAKAAVTAAVKSGDAGEIKAAKGREVLYDSLQLAHKCILNSFYGYVMRKGARWHSMPMAGIVCLTGSNIITKAREIIERVGRPLELDTDGIWCILPASFPQEFTFQTNHQKKKTLNVSYPNAVLNTMVKDHFTNEQYHELERPNSSDGKGAEYSIRSENSIFFEVDGPYLAMVLPAAKEEGKKLKKR
;
A
#
# COMPACT_ATOMS: atom_id res chain seq x y z
N MET A 1 4.56 -23.55 55.45
CA MET A 1 5.81 -23.75 54.67
C MET A 1 5.56 -23.24 53.27
N TYR A 2 6.36 -22.25 52.86
CA TYR A 2 6.25 -21.50 51.62
C TYR A 2 6.36 -22.40 50.39
N SER A 3 5.40 -22.29 49.46
CA SER A 3 5.57 -22.75 48.08
C SER A 3 5.74 -21.52 47.19
N THR A 4 6.96 -21.35 46.71
CA THR A 4 7.40 -20.27 45.83
C THR A 4 6.80 -20.49 44.44
N ASN A 5 5.95 -19.57 43.99
CA ASN A 5 5.46 -19.54 42.61
C ASN A 5 6.60 -19.07 41.69
N THR A 6 7.15 -19.97 40.87
CA THR A 6 8.38 -19.71 40.08
C THR A 6 8.12 -19.25 38.65
N GLY A 7 6.90 -18.84 38.28
CA GLY A 7 6.63 -18.15 37.01
C GLY A 7 7.00 -18.93 35.73
N LYS A 8 7.26 -20.23 35.81
CA LYS A 8 7.51 -21.08 34.65
C LYS A 8 6.21 -21.76 34.23
N TYR A 9 5.60 -21.23 33.18
CA TYR A 9 4.57 -21.92 32.41
C TYR A 9 5.18 -23.20 31.81
N ASN A 10 4.83 -24.36 32.36
CA ASN A 10 5.10 -25.65 31.74
C ASN A 10 3.96 -25.92 30.75
N ALA A 11 4.24 -25.84 29.44
CA ALA A 11 3.31 -26.28 28.42
C ALA A 11 3.22 -27.81 28.45
N GLU A 12 2.19 -28.34 29.10
CA GLU A 12 1.79 -29.74 28.89
C GLU A 12 1.31 -29.89 27.45
N LYS A 13 1.96 -30.78 26.69
CA LYS A 13 1.49 -31.18 25.36
C LYS A 13 0.24 -32.03 25.54
N ALA A 14 -0.93 -31.43 25.28
CA ALA A 14 -2.17 -32.16 25.12
C ALA A 14 -2.37 -32.55 23.64
N GLU A 15 -2.40 -33.86 23.36
CA GLU A 15 -2.87 -34.41 22.08
C GLU A 15 -4.38 -34.70 22.19
N GLY A 16 -5.19 -34.09 21.31
CA GLY A 16 -6.60 -34.46 21.04
C GLY A 16 -7.67 -33.57 21.69
N ASP A 17 -8.67 -33.15 20.90
CA ASP A 17 -9.91 -32.40 21.25
C ASP A 17 -9.85 -30.96 21.78
N ASP A 18 -8.74 -30.48 22.33
CA ASP A 18 -8.69 -29.17 23.00
C ASP A 18 -8.87 -27.95 22.06
N THR A 19 -8.54 -28.09 20.77
CA THR A 19 -8.56 -26.95 19.84
C THR A 19 -9.95 -26.39 19.55
N ASN A 20 -10.98 -27.25 19.56
CA ASN A 20 -12.35 -26.81 19.32
C ASN A 20 -12.91 -26.08 20.55
N GLU A 21 -12.54 -26.54 21.75
CA GLU A 21 -12.95 -25.91 23.00
C GLU A 21 -12.32 -24.52 23.16
N ILE A 22 -11.02 -24.39 22.85
CA ILE A 22 -10.32 -23.10 22.88
C ILE A 22 -10.96 -22.10 21.92
N GLY A 23 -11.19 -22.49 20.65
CA GLY A 23 -11.80 -21.61 19.66
C GLY A 23 -13.22 -21.20 20.03
N TYR A 24 -14.02 -22.12 20.59
CA TYR A 24 -15.36 -21.80 21.07
C TYR A 24 -15.35 -20.87 22.29
N ARG A 25 -14.46 -21.10 23.26
CA ARG A 25 -14.29 -20.22 24.43
C ARG A 25 -13.92 -18.81 23.99
N GLN A 26 -12.97 -18.68 23.06
CA GLN A 26 -12.59 -17.40 22.50
C GLN A 26 -13.75 -16.71 21.78
N SER A 27 -14.56 -17.45 21.01
CA SER A 27 -15.77 -16.91 20.37
C SER A 27 -16.77 -16.34 21.37
N ARG A 28 -16.98 -17.02 22.50
CA ARG A 28 -17.85 -16.53 23.58
C ARG A 28 -17.28 -15.32 24.30
N GLU A 29 -15.97 -15.30 24.56
CA GLU A 29 -15.29 -14.14 25.15
C GLU A 29 -15.40 -12.92 24.22
N ASN A 30 -15.23 -13.12 22.90
CA ASN A 30 -15.43 -12.09 21.90
C ASN A 30 -16.86 -11.54 21.95
N ASP A 31 -17.87 -12.42 21.93
CA ASP A 31 -19.28 -12.01 22.05
C ASP A 31 -19.56 -11.21 23.34
N GLN A 32 -18.93 -11.57 24.47
CA GLN A 32 -19.08 -10.84 25.74
C GLN A 32 -18.48 -9.43 25.67
N ILE A 33 -17.31 -9.27 25.05
CA ILE A 33 -16.70 -7.95 24.84
C ILE A 33 -17.55 -7.13 23.86
N ASP A 34 -18.02 -7.72 22.77
CA ASP A 34 -18.87 -7.03 21.78
C ASP A 34 -20.15 -6.49 22.42
N LEU A 35 -20.76 -7.25 23.34
CA LEU A 35 -21.94 -6.84 24.12
C LEU A 35 -21.67 -5.63 25.01
N LYS A 36 -20.48 -5.48 25.60
CA LYS A 36 -20.12 -4.30 26.40
C LYS A 36 -20.23 -3.01 25.58
N TYR A 37 -19.89 -3.10 24.29
CA TYR A 37 -20.00 -2.00 23.34
C TYR A 37 -21.35 -1.95 22.61
N GLY A 38 -22.33 -2.78 23.02
CA GLY A 38 -23.68 -2.79 22.49
C GLY A 38 -23.86 -3.52 21.15
N PHE A 39 -22.86 -4.27 20.68
CA PHE A 39 -22.96 -5.03 19.43
C PHE A 39 -23.58 -6.41 19.65
N GLU A 40 -24.89 -6.49 19.51
CA GLU A 40 -25.63 -7.74 19.57
C GLU A 40 -25.69 -8.44 18.21
N ARG A 41 -25.47 -9.77 18.23
CA ARG A 41 -25.61 -10.61 17.03
C ARG A 41 -27.09 -10.75 16.69
N VAL A 42 -27.46 -10.33 15.48
CA VAL A 42 -28.83 -10.45 14.97
C VAL A 42 -29.23 -11.93 14.88
N LYS A 43 -30.40 -12.27 15.44
CA LYS A 43 -30.95 -13.64 15.46
C LYS A 43 -32.26 -13.79 14.68
N ASP A 44 -32.95 -12.70 14.41
CA ASP A 44 -34.18 -12.71 13.63
C ASP A 44 -33.89 -12.59 12.12
N THR A 45 -34.93 -12.74 11.32
CA THR A 45 -34.87 -12.68 9.84
C THR A 45 -35.27 -11.30 9.29
N GLN A 46 -35.33 -10.26 10.14
CA GLN A 46 -35.71 -8.93 9.68
C GLN A 46 -34.58 -8.31 8.87
N GLU A 47 -34.99 -7.58 7.84
CA GLU A 47 -34.07 -6.82 7.00
C GLU A 47 -33.67 -5.53 7.72
N ARG A 48 -32.36 -5.24 7.74
CA ARG A 48 -31.79 -4.02 8.33
C ARG A 48 -30.84 -3.35 7.36
N THR A 49 -30.88 -2.03 7.29
CA THR A 49 -29.87 -1.24 6.58
C THR A 49 -28.87 -0.70 7.60
N GLY A 50 -27.59 -0.91 7.34
CA GLY A 50 -26.49 -0.49 8.20
C GLY A 50 -25.21 -0.17 7.41
N TYR A 51 -24.45 0.77 7.94
CA TYR A 51 -23.12 1.15 7.49
C TYR A 51 -22.09 0.24 8.15
N LEU A 52 -21.33 -0.50 7.35
CA LEU A 52 -20.32 -1.43 7.84
C LEU A 52 -19.11 -0.65 8.37
N ILE A 53 -18.95 -0.57 9.69
CA ILE A 53 -17.85 0.18 10.31
C ILE A 53 -16.62 -0.69 10.55
N ASN A 54 -16.81 -1.97 10.85
CA ASN A 54 -15.72 -2.90 11.14
C ASN A 54 -16.06 -4.33 10.71
N ILE A 55 -15.04 -5.16 10.53
CA ILE A 55 -15.17 -6.62 10.32
C ILE A 55 -14.11 -7.34 11.13
N HIS A 56 -14.33 -8.59 11.51
CA HIS A 56 -13.29 -9.39 12.16
C HIS A 56 -13.45 -10.88 11.86
N SER A 57 -12.32 -11.56 11.64
CA SER A 57 -12.30 -13.02 11.60
C SER A 57 -12.75 -13.62 12.94
N THR A 58 -13.50 -14.72 12.89
CA THR A 58 -13.95 -15.47 14.07
C THR A 58 -14.19 -16.94 13.73
N GLU A 59 -14.45 -17.75 14.74
CA GLU A 59 -14.92 -19.12 14.59
C GLU A 59 -16.19 -19.31 15.43
N ILE A 60 -17.19 -20.01 14.90
CA ILE A 60 -18.47 -20.24 15.59
C ILE A 60 -18.87 -21.72 15.48
N LEU A 61 -19.75 -22.16 16.39
CA LEU A 61 -20.36 -23.48 16.25
C LEU A 61 -21.51 -23.39 15.24
N ASN A 62 -21.45 -24.26 14.25
CA ASN A 62 -22.54 -24.47 13.30
C ASN A 62 -23.65 -25.35 13.93
N GLU A 63 -24.73 -25.65 13.20
CA GLU A 63 -25.84 -26.47 13.67
C GLU A 63 -25.41 -27.87 14.14
N ASP A 64 -24.42 -28.46 13.47
CA ASP A 64 -23.81 -29.76 13.82
C ASP A 64 -22.83 -29.68 15.00
N ARG A 65 -22.73 -28.54 15.68
CA ARG A 65 -21.76 -28.24 16.75
C ARG A 65 -20.30 -28.42 16.33
N ARG A 66 -20.00 -28.16 15.06
CA ARG A 66 -18.62 -28.09 14.53
C ARG A 66 -18.16 -26.65 14.48
N LEU A 67 -16.89 -26.45 14.82
CA LEU A 67 -16.27 -25.14 14.79
C LEU A 67 -15.92 -24.75 13.34
N VAL A 68 -16.62 -23.74 12.82
CA VAL A 68 -16.48 -23.22 11.45
C VAL A 68 -15.94 -21.78 11.46
N ALA A 69 -15.14 -21.44 10.46
CA ALA A 69 -14.67 -20.07 10.28
C ALA A 69 -15.81 -19.16 9.80
N ALA A 70 -15.84 -17.95 10.34
CA ALA A 70 -16.83 -16.95 10.03
C ALA A 70 -16.25 -15.53 10.12
N LEU A 71 -16.94 -14.57 9.52
CA LEU A 71 -16.62 -13.15 9.57
C LEU A 71 -17.72 -12.43 10.35
N ASP A 72 -17.38 -11.82 11.48
CA ASP A 72 -18.28 -10.89 12.15
C ASP A 72 -18.20 -9.51 11.47
N MET A 73 -19.35 -8.89 11.30
CA MET A 73 -19.54 -7.61 10.63
C MET A 73 -20.29 -6.67 11.57
N TYR A 74 -19.73 -5.48 11.81
CA TYR A 74 -20.22 -4.50 12.78
C TYR A 74 -20.87 -3.34 12.03
N PHE A 75 -22.13 -3.07 12.32
CA PHE A 75 -22.95 -2.11 11.59
C PHE A 75 -23.43 -0.97 12.48
N LEU A 76 -23.48 0.22 11.91
CA LEU A 76 -24.16 1.40 12.46
C LEU A 76 -25.34 1.78 11.58
N GLN A 77 -26.47 2.12 12.18
CA GLN A 77 -27.61 2.68 11.47
C GLN A 77 -27.57 4.22 11.53
N MET A 78 -28.39 4.89 10.71
CA MET A 78 -28.41 6.36 10.65
C MET A 78 -28.81 7.02 11.99
N ASP A 79 -29.57 6.32 12.82
CA ASP A 79 -30.00 6.79 14.15
C ASP A 79 -28.96 6.50 15.25
N GLY A 80 -27.77 5.98 14.90
CA GLY A 80 -26.70 5.62 15.83
C GLY A 80 -26.90 4.27 16.52
N SER A 81 -27.98 3.55 16.24
CA SER A 81 -28.14 2.17 16.70
C SER A 81 -27.11 1.25 16.04
N ARG A 82 -26.77 0.18 16.73
CA ARG A 82 -25.65 -0.70 16.36
C ARG A 82 -26.07 -2.16 16.45
N TYR A 83 -25.55 -2.97 15.55
CA TYR A 83 -25.76 -4.41 15.56
C TYR A 83 -24.59 -5.12 14.89
N LYS A 84 -24.48 -6.43 15.09
CA LYS A 84 -23.53 -7.25 14.32
C LYS A 84 -24.22 -8.42 13.62
N THR A 85 -23.64 -8.83 12.51
CA THR A 85 -24.04 -10.03 11.75
C THR A 85 -22.82 -10.87 11.45
N THR A 86 -23.01 -12.17 11.25
CA THR A 86 -21.93 -13.11 10.98
C THR A 86 -22.13 -13.82 9.66
N VAL A 87 -21.06 -13.99 8.91
CA VAL A 87 -21.05 -14.73 7.64
C VAL A 87 -20.14 -15.95 7.79
N ILE A 88 -20.71 -17.15 7.73
CA ILE A 88 -19.92 -18.39 7.65
C ILE A 88 -19.37 -18.51 6.24
N TYR A 89 -18.06 -18.69 6.11
CA TYR A 89 -17.41 -18.86 4.81
C TYR A 89 -16.26 -19.87 4.91
N ALA A 90 -16.27 -20.89 4.07
CA ALA A 90 -15.26 -21.93 4.13
C ALA A 90 -13.90 -21.40 3.60
N PRO A 91 -12.83 -21.37 4.42
CA PRO A 91 -11.49 -21.08 3.93
C PRO A 91 -11.06 -22.12 2.88
N TYR A 92 -10.24 -21.69 1.93
CA TYR A 92 -9.73 -22.58 0.88
C TYR A 92 -8.32 -22.24 0.44
N LEU A 93 -7.69 -23.23 -0.19
CA LEU A 93 -6.47 -23.10 -0.99
C LEU A 93 -6.63 -23.83 -2.32
N LEU A 94 -5.75 -23.55 -3.27
CA LEU A 94 -5.79 -24.16 -4.60
C LEU A 94 -4.56 -25.03 -4.83
N LEU A 95 -4.71 -26.14 -5.55
CA LEU A 95 -3.62 -27.03 -5.94
C LEU A 95 -3.52 -27.17 -7.46
N ILE A 96 -2.29 -27.10 -7.95
CA ILE A 96 -1.93 -27.49 -9.31
C ILE A 96 -1.38 -28.91 -9.23
N THR A 97 -1.96 -29.80 -10.03
CA THR A 97 -1.52 -31.19 -10.16
C THR A 97 -0.92 -31.42 -11.53
N ARG A 98 -0.12 -32.47 -11.67
CA ARG A 98 0.37 -32.92 -12.98
C ARG A 98 -0.80 -33.25 -13.91
N ASP A 99 -0.65 -32.96 -15.19
CA ASP A 99 -1.69 -33.19 -16.19
C ASP A 99 -2.21 -34.64 -16.18
N GLY A 100 -3.52 -34.80 -16.26
CA GLY A 100 -4.20 -36.09 -16.23
C GLY A 100 -4.37 -36.73 -14.85
N THR A 101 -3.73 -36.22 -13.79
CA THR A 101 -3.72 -36.88 -12.45
C THR A 101 -4.71 -36.28 -11.44
N SER A 102 -5.40 -35.19 -11.79
CA SER A 102 -6.19 -34.39 -10.84
C SER A 102 -7.29 -35.20 -10.12
N LEU A 103 -7.94 -36.13 -10.82
CA LEU A 103 -9.00 -36.98 -10.24
C LEU A 103 -8.47 -37.94 -9.17
N GLU A 104 -7.31 -38.54 -9.42
CA GLU A 104 -6.67 -39.49 -8.51
C GLU A 104 -6.16 -38.78 -7.26
N VAL A 105 -5.52 -37.63 -7.45
CA VAL A 105 -5.06 -36.75 -6.36
C VAL A 105 -6.26 -36.28 -5.52
N ALA A 106 -7.38 -35.88 -6.14
CA ALA A 106 -8.58 -35.49 -5.42
C ALA A 106 -9.14 -36.63 -4.54
N LYS A 107 -9.24 -37.85 -5.09
CA LYS A 107 -9.68 -39.05 -4.33
C LYS A 107 -8.74 -39.36 -3.17
N PHE A 108 -7.43 -39.30 -3.41
CA PHE A 108 -6.41 -39.50 -2.39
C PHE A 108 -6.53 -38.49 -1.25
N LEU A 109 -6.57 -37.20 -1.57
CA LEU A 109 -6.67 -36.12 -0.58
C LEU A 109 -7.97 -36.20 0.22
N GLY A 110 -9.10 -36.51 -0.44
CA GLY A 110 -10.39 -36.70 0.22
C GLY A 110 -10.38 -37.86 1.22
N LYS A 111 -9.69 -38.97 0.91
CA LYS A 111 -9.52 -40.10 1.84
C LYS A 111 -8.53 -39.77 2.96
N LYS A 112 -7.40 -39.15 2.63
CA LYS A 112 -6.32 -38.87 3.59
C LYS A 112 -6.71 -37.84 4.66
N TYR A 113 -7.39 -36.76 4.25
CA TYR A 113 -7.79 -35.67 5.13
C TYR A 113 -9.29 -35.69 5.44
N SER A 114 -9.89 -36.90 5.50
CA SER A 114 -11.28 -37.08 5.89
C SER A 114 -11.53 -36.43 7.26
N GLY A 115 -12.61 -35.64 7.37
CA GLY A 115 -12.93 -34.86 8.57
C GLY A 115 -12.20 -33.52 8.71
N GLN A 116 -11.14 -33.26 7.93
CA GLN A 116 -10.46 -31.96 7.87
C GLN A 116 -10.84 -31.16 6.62
N LEU A 117 -11.23 -31.84 5.54
CA LEU A 117 -11.75 -31.24 4.30
C LEU A 117 -13.28 -31.25 4.27
N LEU A 118 -13.88 -30.14 3.84
CA LEU A 118 -15.31 -30.06 3.54
C LEU A 118 -15.61 -30.56 2.12
N SER A 119 -14.86 -30.06 1.14
CA SER A 119 -15.03 -30.43 -0.26
C SER A 119 -13.76 -30.22 -1.08
N ILE A 120 -13.69 -30.92 -2.21
CA ILE A 120 -12.67 -30.73 -3.24
C ILE A 120 -13.41 -30.49 -4.55
N GLU A 121 -13.14 -29.37 -5.21
CA GLU A 121 -13.79 -28.97 -6.46
C GLU A 121 -12.76 -28.81 -7.57
N HIS A 122 -13.07 -29.30 -8.77
CA HIS A 122 -12.27 -29.01 -9.96
C HIS A 122 -12.73 -27.66 -10.53
N ILE A 123 -11.81 -26.71 -10.64
CA ILE A 123 -12.09 -25.38 -11.19
C ILE A 123 -11.06 -25.03 -12.27
N GLN A 124 -11.39 -24.02 -13.07
CA GLN A 124 -10.49 -23.44 -14.08
C GLN A 124 -10.33 -21.95 -13.84
N LYS A 125 -9.09 -21.48 -13.84
CA LYS A 125 -8.74 -20.06 -13.74
C LYS A 125 -7.75 -19.66 -14.83
N GLU A 126 -7.73 -18.38 -15.16
CA GLU A 126 -6.66 -17.79 -15.96
C GLU A 126 -5.38 -17.79 -15.12
N ASP A 127 -4.31 -18.42 -15.63
CA ASP A 127 -2.97 -18.37 -15.04
C ASP A 127 -2.05 -17.69 -16.05
N LEU A 128 -1.59 -16.49 -15.74
CA LEU A 128 -0.79 -15.69 -16.67
C LEU A 128 0.62 -16.29 -16.87
N ASP A 129 1.04 -17.18 -15.97
CA ASP A 129 2.28 -17.95 -16.11
C ASP A 129 2.08 -19.23 -16.95
N LEU A 130 0.84 -19.58 -17.32
CA LEU A 130 0.56 -20.74 -18.17
C LEU A 130 0.98 -20.44 -19.62
N PRO A 131 1.82 -21.28 -20.24
CA PRO A 131 2.20 -21.10 -21.64
C PRO A 131 0.96 -21.07 -22.55
N ASN A 132 0.94 -20.12 -23.48
CA ASN A 132 -0.13 -19.92 -24.46
C ASN A 132 -1.53 -19.66 -23.85
N HIS A 133 -1.65 -19.14 -22.62
CA HIS A 133 -2.95 -18.83 -22.01
C HIS A 133 -3.81 -17.87 -22.85
N LEU A 134 -3.20 -16.99 -23.65
CA LEU A 134 -3.90 -16.06 -24.56
C LEU A 134 -4.78 -16.76 -25.62
N SER A 135 -4.55 -18.05 -25.90
CA SER A 135 -5.42 -18.87 -26.75
C SER A 135 -6.77 -19.22 -26.10
N GLY A 136 -6.95 -18.92 -24.81
CA GLY A 136 -8.10 -19.32 -23.99
C GLY A 136 -7.84 -20.56 -23.14
N LEU A 137 -6.61 -21.09 -23.15
CA LEU A 137 -6.17 -22.15 -22.24
C LEU A 137 -6.22 -21.67 -20.79
N LYS A 138 -6.87 -22.45 -19.94
CA LYS A 138 -7.01 -22.18 -18.50
C LYS A 138 -6.30 -23.23 -17.67
N GLN A 139 -5.77 -22.81 -16.52
CA GLN A 139 -5.16 -23.72 -15.56
C GLN A 139 -6.23 -24.51 -14.82
N ASN A 140 -6.12 -25.85 -14.89
CA ASN A 140 -6.94 -26.75 -14.08
C ASN A 140 -6.42 -26.75 -12.63
N LEU A 141 -7.31 -26.55 -11.67
CA LEU A 141 -6.98 -26.43 -10.24
C LEU A 141 -7.93 -27.28 -9.41
N LEU A 142 -7.42 -27.83 -8.30
CA LEU A 142 -8.25 -28.40 -7.24
C LEU A 142 -8.44 -27.35 -6.15
N LYS A 143 -9.69 -26.93 -5.91
CA LYS A 143 -10.08 -26.05 -4.80
C LYS A 143 -10.44 -26.89 -3.58
N LEU A 144 -9.62 -26.81 -2.53
CA LEU A 144 -9.82 -27.54 -1.28
C LEU A 144 -10.47 -26.60 -0.27
N ARG A 145 -11.67 -26.93 0.21
CA ARG A 145 -12.39 -26.16 1.25
C ARG A 145 -12.25 -26.81 2.61
N PHE A 146 -12.11 -25.99 3.64
CA PHE A 146 -11.89 -26.41 5.03
C PHE A 146 -12.98 -25.83 5.94
N PRO A 147 -13.29 -26.48 7.08
CA PRO A 147 -14.23 -25.93 8.05
C PRO A 147 -13.69 -24.66 8.70
N ASN A 148 -12.39 -24.59 8.98
CA ASN A 148 -11.77 -23.45 9.62
C ASN A 148 -10.28 -23.29 9.24
N THR A 149 -9.68 -22.17 9.66
CA THR A 149 -8.31 -21.80 9.26
C THR A 149 -7.25 -22.69 9.91
N SER A 150 -7.51 -23.21 11.12
CA SER A 150 -6.62 -24.15 11.82
C SER A 150 -6.44 -25.45 11.03
N GLN A 151 -7.54 -26.05 10.55
CA GLN A 151 -7.49 -27.26 9.72
C GLN A 151 -6.81 -27.01 8.37
N MET A 152 -7.12 -25.88 7.71
CA MET A 152 -6.43 -25.47 6.49
C MET A 152 -4.91 -25.40 6.69
N ASN A 153 -4.45 -24.78 7.78
CA ASN A 153 -3.03 -24.64 8.09
C ASN A 153 -2.34 -25.98 8.40
N LYS A 154 -3.04 -26.94 9.01
CA LYS A 154 -2.52 -28.31 9.22
C LYS A 154 -2.25 -28.98 7.86
N VAL A 155 -3.25 -29.04 6.98
CA VAL A 155 -3.13 -29.67 5.66
C VAL A 155 -2.13 -28.94 4.75
N LYS A 156 -2.12 -27.60 4.78
CA LYS A 156 -1.17 -26.76 4.05
C LYS A 156 0.30 -27.09 4.36
N ARG A 157 0.64 -27.43 5.60
CA ARG A 157 2.03 -27.78 5.97
C ARG A 157 2.50 -29.02 5.22
N ASP A 158 1.69 -30.07 5.24
CA ASP A 158 1.99 -31.33 4.55
C ASP A 158 2.12 -31.13 3.03
N LEU A 159 1.19 -30.37 2.43
CA LEU A 159 1.20 -30.07 1.00
C LEU A 159 2.42 -29.23 0.59
N ASN A 160 2.80 -28.23 1.38
CA ASN A 160 4.00 -27.43 1.12
C ASN A 160 5.28 -28.27 1.18
N THR A 161 5.36 -29.22 2.12
CA THR A 161 6.52 -30.13 2.20
C THR A 161 6.63 -30.98 0.93
N ALA A 162 5.51 -31.51 0.42
CA ALA A 162 5.48 -32.26 -0.83
C ALA A 162 5.89 -31.41 -2.03
N VAL A 163 5.27 -30.23 -2.21
CA VAL A 163 5.58 -29.29 -3.30
C VAL A 163 7.07 -28.91 -3.30
N ARG A 164 7.65 -28.61 -2.12
CA ARG A 164 9.07 -28.28 -2.01
C ARG A 164 9.96 -29.45 -2.46
N LYS A 165 9.67 -30.66 -1.99
CA LYS A 165 10.41 -31.88 -2.36
C LYS A 165 10.33 -32.15 -3.87
N ASN A 166 9.16 -31.96 -4.48
CA ASN A 166 8.94 -32.19 -5.90
C ASN A 166 9.69 -31.16 -6.76
N ARG A 167 9.63 -29.88 -6.39
CA ARG A 167 10.39 -28.81 -7.07
C ARG A 167 11.90 -29.01 -6.98
N GLU A 168 12.43 -29.44 -5.83
CA GLU A 168 13.85 -29.75 -5.68
C GLU A 168 14.26 -30.93 -6.56
N ARG A 169 13.42 -31.97 -6.65
CA ARG A 169 13.65 -33.15 -7.52
C ARG A 169 13.63 -32.77 -9.00
N GLU A 170 12.70 -31.91 -9.41
CA GLU A 170 12.59 -31.43 -10.79
C GLU A 170 13.80 -30.57 -11.20
N LYS A 171 14.29 -29.70 -10.30
CA LYS A 171 15.52 -28.92 -10.53
C LYS A 171 16.77 -29.80 -10.64
N ALA A 172 16.85 -30.88 -9.87
CA ALA A 172 17.98 -31.81 -9.90
C ALA A 172 17.95 -32.72 -11.15
N ASN A 173 16.76 -33.04 -11.66
CA ASN A 173 16.58 -33.84 -12.86
C ASN A 173 16.88 -33.01 -14.12
N THR A 174 18.16 -32.99 -14.51
CA THR A 174 18.55 -32.52 -15.84
C THR A 174 18.04 -33.52 -16.89
N TYR A 175 17.69 -33.03 -18.09
CA TYR A 175 17.27 -33.83 -19.25
C TYR A 175 18.15 -35.08 -19.49
N TYR A 176 19.44 -34.99 -19.14
CA TYR A 176 20.42 -36.08 -19.16
C TYR A 176 20.07 -37.25 -18.23
N MET A 177 19.66 -37.00 -16.98
CA MET A 177 19.26 -38.06 -16.02
C MET A 177 17.96 -38.73 -16.44
N GLN A 178 17.04 -37.98 -17.05
CA GLN A 178 15.79 -38.54 -17.57
C GLN A 178 16.06 -39.47 -18.75
N MET A 179 16.92 -39.05 -19.70
CA MET A 179 17.38 -39.88 -20.80
C MET A 179 18.14 -41.12 -20.31
N LEU A 180 19.00 -40.99 -19.29
CA LEU A 180 19.69 -42.12 -18.64
C LEU A 180 18.71 -43.08 -17.95
N SER A 181 17.69 -42.56 -17.25
CA SER A 181 16.69 -43.38 -16.56
C SER A 181 15.81 -44.15 -17.54
N THR A 182 15.42 -43.54 -18.66
CA THR A 182 14.69 -44.19 -19.75
C THR A 182 15.57 -45.24 -20.45
N SER A 183 16.88 -44.97 -20.58
CA SER A 183 17.84 -45.90 -21.18
C SER A 183 18.13 -47.10 -20.25
N LEU A 184 18.27 -46.87 -18.94
CA LEU A 184 18.41 -47.94 -17.93
C LEU A 184 17.14 -48.77 -17.77
N SER A 185 15.97 -48.15 -17.77
CA SER A 185 14.70 -48.88 -17.69
C SER A 185 14.38 -49.66 -18.98
N THR A 186 14.97 -49.28 -20.11
CA THR A 186 14.98 -50.10 -21.33
C THR A 186 15.99 -51.25 -21.24
N ALA A 187 17.14 -51.04 -20.59
CA ALA A 187 18.15 -52.09 -20.37
C ALA A 187 17.70 -53.18 -19.37
N ILE A 188 16.84 -52.85 -18.40
CA ILE A 188 16.29 -53.81 -17.43
C ILE A 188 15.22 -54.73 -18.07
N ARG A 189 14.69 -54.39 -19.26
CA ARG A 189 13.70 -55.22 -19.99
C ARG A 189 14.31 -56.32 -20.88
N PHE A 190 15.64 -56.49 -20.87
CA PHE A 190 16.34 -57.44 -21.74
C PHE A 190 17.07 -58.58 -21.00
N ASP A 191 16.74 -58.81 -19.72
CA ASP A 191 17.22 -60.00 -18.99
C ASP A 191 16.02 -60.85 -18.56
N ASP A 192 15.39 -61.49 -19.55
CA ASP A 192 14.42 -62.56 -19.34
C ASP A 192 15.18 -63.83 -18.91
N THR A 193 15.26 -64.09 -17.61
CA THR A 193 15.30 -65.45 -17.10
C THR A 193 14.24 -65.66 -16.02
N GLU A 194 13.49 -66.73 -16.23
CA GLU A 194 12.25 -67.11 -15.57
C GLU A 194 12.34 -67.14 -14.03
N GLY A 195 11.46 -66.40 -13.38
CA GLY A 195 11.24 -66.45 -11.93
C GLY A 195 9.91 -65.82 -11.55
N GLU A 196 8.91 -66.67 -11.29
CA GLU A 196 7.61 -66.28 -10.74
C GLU A 196 7.78 -65.51 -9.41
N GLY A 197 7.15 -64.34 -9.30
CA GLY A 197 6.87 -63.69 -8.02
C GLY A 197 7.42 -62.28 -7.84
N SER A 198 6.75 -61.28 -8.44
CA SER A 198 6.40 -59.97 -7.83
C SER A 198 5.96 -59.00 -8.93
N GLY A 199 4.65 -58.79 -9.06
CA GLY A 199 4.14 -57.66 -9.83
C GLY A 199 4.59 -56.34 -9.21
N PRO A 200 4.79 -55.27 -9.99
CA PRO A 200 5.26 -53.99 -9.48
C PRO A 200 4.11 -53.28 -8.74
N ASN A 201 3.85 -53.64 -7.48
CA ASN A 201 3.21 -52.74 -6.54
C ASN A 201 4.24 -51.68 -6.12
N GLN A 202 4.59 -50.78 -7.04
CA GLN A 202 5.07 -49.47 -6.61
C GLN A 202 3.87 -48.78 -5.97
N ASN A 203 3.88 -48.64 -4.65
CA ASN A 203 2.97 -47.71 -3.95
C ASN A 203 3.17 -46.33 -4.58
N VAL A 204 2.27 -45.93 -5.49
CA VAL A 204 2.29 -44.62 -6.11
C VAL A 204 2.03 -43.59 -5.02
N ASP A 205 3.05 -42.78 -4.72
CA ASP A 205 2.90 -41.67 -3.78
C ASP A 205 2.20 -40.51 -4.51
N PHE A 206 0.89 -40.37 -4.31
CA PHE A 206 0.10 -39.31 -4.95
C PHE A 206 0.57 -37.88 -4.59
N TYR A 207 1.39 -37.71 -3.55
CA TYR A 207 2.06 -36.42 -3.30
C TYR A 207 3.04 -36.02 -4.40
N ASP A 208 3.65 -36.98 -5.11
CA ASP A 208 4.60 -36.70 -6.19
C ASP A 208 3.91 -36.05 -7.41
N TYR A 209 2.57 -36.11 -7.50
CA TYR A 209 1.79 -35.45 -8.56
C TYR A 209 1.36 -34.01 -8.24
N ILE A 210 1.66 -33.51 -7.04
CA ILE A 210 1.34 -32.13 -6.64
C ILE A 210 2.48 -31.22 -7.10
N VAL A 211 2.17 -30.28 -7.98
CA VAL A 211 3.14 -29.37 -8.62
C VAL A 211 3.29 -28.08 -7.83
N ASP A 212 2.16 -27.47 -7.45
CA ASP A 212 2.17 -26.20 -6.71
C ASP A 212 0.90 -26.03 -5.87
N ILE A 213 0.98 -25.09 -4.93
CA ILE A 213 -0.10 -24.64 -4.07
C ILE A 213 -0.29 -23.12 -4.25
N ARG A 214 -1.49 -22.68 -4.59
CA ARG A 214 -1.82 -21.27 -4.87
C ARG A 214 -2.81 -20.73 -3.84
N GLU A 215 -2.82 -19.40 -3.68
CA GLU A 215 -3.75 -18.65 -2.83
C GLU A 215 -3.83 -19.10 -1.35
N HIS A 216 -2.79 -19.76 -0.85
CA HIS A 216 -2.79 -20.45 0.46
C HIS A 216 -2.38 -19.55 1.65
N ASP A 217 -2.00 -18.31 1.38
CA ASP A 217 -1.49 -17.33 2.32
C ASP A 217 -2.34 -16.04 2.34
N VAL A 218 -3.53 -16.08 1.73
CA VAL A 218 -4.51 -14.99 1.77
C VAL A 218 -5.14 -14.95 3.18
N PRO A 219 -5.08 -13.81 3.90
CA PRO A 219 -5.77 -13.67 5.19
C PRO A 219 -7.26 -13.94 5.06
N TYR A 220 -7.87 -14.56 6.07
CA TYR A 220 -9.24 -15.04 5.98
C TYR A 220 -10.26 -13.91 5.79
N HIS A 221 -10.18 -12.82 6.55
CA HIS A 221 -11.06 -11.66 6.37
C HIS A 221 -10.89 -11.02 4.98
N VAL A 222 -9.66 -10.90 4.48
CA VAL A 222 -9.38 -10.40 3.13
C VAL A 222 -10.02 -11.32 2.07
N ARG A 223 -9.93 -12.64 2.26
CA ARG A 223 -10.57 -13.63 1.38
C ARG A 223 -12.08 -13.43 1.33
N VAL A 224 -12.75 -13.35 2.48
CA VAL A 224 -14.20 -13.20 2.54
C VAL A 224 -14.64 -11.87 1.92
N SER A 225 -13.92 -10.77 2.21
CA SER A 225 -14.19 -9.46 1.64
C SER A 225 -14.05 -9.42 0.13
N ILE A 226 -13.04 -10.08 -0.44
CA ILE A 226 -12.85 -10.19 -1.90
C ILE A 226 -13.96 -11.03 -2.52
N ASP A 227 -14.16 -12.24 -2.01
CA ASP A 227 -15.03 -13.23 -2.64
C ASP A 227 -16.52 -12.83 -2.58
N LEU A 228 -16.93 -12.17 -1.50
CA LEU A 228 -18.29 -11.67 -1.32
C LEU A 228 -18.46 -10.20 -1.72
N ASN A 229 -17.37 -9.52 -2.12
CA ASN A 229 -17.34 -8.10 -2.49
C ASN A 229 -17.94 -7.19 -1.40
N ILE A 230 -17.47 -7.39 -0.16
CA ILE A 230 -17.90 -6.68 1.05
C ILE A 230 -16.74 -5.82 1.58
N PHE A 231 -17.01 -4.54 1.88
CA PHE A 231 -16.00 -3.57 2.29
C PHE A 231 -16.52 -2.66 3.40
N CYS A 232 -15.66 -2.37 4.39
CA CYS A 232 -15.97 -1.37 5.40
C CYS A 232 -16.16 0.01 4.75
N GLY A 233 -16.86 0.91 5.42
CA GLY A 233 -17.17 2.24 4.90
C GLY A 233 -18.29 2.27 3.85
N THR A 234 -19.05 1.17 3.70
CA THR A 234 -20.14 1.04 2.72
C THR A 234 -21.45 0.67 3.42
N TRP A 235 -22.57 1.18 2.89
CA TRP A 235 -23.91 0.81 3.32
C TRP A 235 -24.34 -0.53 2.74
N TYR A 236 -24.97 -1.36 3.57
CA TYR A 236 -25.57 -2.62 3.17
C TYR A 236 -26.98 -2.78 3.74
N THR A 237 -27.83 -3.43 2.97
CA THR A 237 -29.03 -4.09 3.49
C THR A 237 -28.68 -5.54 3.81
N VAL A 238 -28.96 -5.97 5.03
CA VAL A 238 -28.63 -7.29 5.57
C VAL A 238 -29.91 -7.99 6.03
N ARG A 239 -30.11 -9.23 5.58
CA ARG A 239 -31.21 -10.10 5.99
C ARG A 239 -30.70 -11.49 6.32
N CYS A 240 -30.75 -11.86 7.59
CA CYS A 240 -30.44 -13.22 8.04
C CYS A 240 -31.52 -14.20 7.58
N ARG A 241 -31.13 -15.42 7.20
CA ARG A 241 -32.06 -16.46 6.75
C ARG A 241 -32.38 -17.52 7.82
N GLY A 242 -31.72 -17.44 8.98
CA GLY A 242 -31.81 -18.44 10.04
C GLY A 242 -30.87 -19.63 9.80
N GLY A 243 -30.45 -20.27 10.90
CA GLY A 243 -29.53 -21.41 10.84
C GLY A 243 -28.12 -21.06 10.37
N ASP A 244 -27.47 -22.02 9.71
CA ASP A 244 -26.12 -21.87 9.11
C ASP A 244 -26.14 -21.20 7.72
N GLU A 245 -27.30 -20.79 7.20
CA GLU A 245 -27.38 -20.14 5.89
C GLU A 245 -26.73 -18.74 5.89
N PRO A 246 -25.90 -18.41 4.87
CA PRO A 246 -25.28 -17.10 4.79
C PRO A 246 -26.34 -15.99 4.65
N PRO A 247 -26.17 -14.85 5.35
CA PRO A 247 -27.11 -13.74 5.25
C PRO A 247 -27.09 -13.15 3.83
N VAL A 248 -28.23 -12.58 3.41
CA VAL A 248 -28.30 -11.79 2.18
C VAL A 248 -27.76 -10.41 2.48
N ILE A 249 -26.66 -10.04 1.84
CA ILE A 249 -26.00 -8.75 2.00
C ILE A 249 -26.03 -8.05 0.64
N THR A 250 -26.69 -6.88 0.57
CA THR A 250 -26.86 -6.11 -0.66
C THR A 250 -26.31 -4.70 -0.48
N PRO A 251 -25.33 -4.24 -1.29
CA PRO A 251 -24.77 -2.90 -1.16
C PRO A 251 -25.81 -1.81 -1.50
N ARG A 252 -25.70 -0.66 -0.83
CA ARG A 252 -26.58 0.51 -0.98
C ARG A 252 -25.77 1.76 -1.36
N PRO A 253 -25.22 1.83 -2.59
CA PRO A 253 -24.41 2.97 -3.05
C PRO A 253 -25.23 4.27 -3.22
N ASP A 254 -26.56 4.16 -3.18
CA ASP A 254 -27.51 5.28 -3.21
C ASP A 254 -27.48 6.11 -1.91
N ILE A 255 -27.03 5.54 -0.78
CA ILE A 255 -26.89 6.25 0.49
C ILE A 255 -25.48 6.83 0.59
N ILE A 256 -25.36 8.14 0.44
CA ILE A 256 -24.07 8.86 0.45
C ILE A 256 -23.69 9.31 1.87
N ASP A 257 -24.67 9.78 2.63
CA ASP A 257 -24.45 10.25 3.99
C ASP A 257 -23.99 9.11 4.89
N ARG A 258 -23.05 9.41 5.79
CA ARG A 258 -22.47 8.46 6.72
C ARG A 258 -23.09 8.67 8.11
N PRO A 259 -23.25 7.61 8.92
CA PRO A 259 -23.62 7.81 10.31
C PRO A 259 -22.46 8.50 11.04
N GLU A 260 -22.76 9.19 12.14
CA GLU A 260 -21.76 9.79 13.02
C GLU A 260 -21.34 8.75 14.07
N PRO A 261 -20.17 8.08 13.95
CA PRO A 261 -19.71 7.18 14.99
C PRO A 261 -19.25 7.98 16.20
N VAL A 262 -19.58 7.49 17.40
CA VAL A 262 -18.96 7.94 18.65
C VAL A 262 -17.45 7.72 18.62
N ILE A 263 -16.68 8.81 18.73
CA ILE A 263 -15.23 8.84 18.66
C ILE A 263 -14.66 9.35 19.97
N LEU A 264 -13.75 8.59 20.56
CA LEU A 264 -13.00 8.98 21.75
C LEU A 264 -11.52 9.15 21.40
N ALA A 265 -11.02 10.38 21.44
CA ALA A 265 -9.59 10.67 21.29
C ALA A 265 -8.98 10.98 22.65
N PHE A 266 -7.92 10.29 23.06
CA PHE A 266 -7.29 10.53 24.36
C PHE A 266 -5.77 10.62 24.30
N ASP A 267 -5.22 11.24 25.34
CA ASP A 267 -3.80 11.41 25.61
C ASP A 267 -3.57 11.30 27.13
N ILE A 268 -2.40 10.82 27.55
CA ILE A 268 -2.04 10.69 28.97
C ILE A 268 -0.81 11.50 29.33
N GLU A 269 -0.83 12.06 30.54
CA GLU A 269 0.36 12.63 31.17
C GLU A 269 0.80 11.75 32.34
N THR A 270 2.10 11.51 32.44
CA THR A 270 2.68 10.59 33.43
C THR A 270 3.81 11.22 34.20
N THR A 271 4.02 10.81 35.45
CA THR A 271 5.24 11.18 36.16
C THR A 271 6.47 10.64 35.44
N LYS A 272 7.62 11.24 35.71
CA LYS A 272 8.90 10.72 35.26
C LYS A 272 10.03 11.14 36.18
N LEU A 273 11.07 10.32 36.22
CA LEU A 273 12.34 10.71 36.81
C LEU A 273 13.06 11.75 35.93
N PRO A 274 13.82 12.69 36.52
CA PRO A 274 14.56 13.71 35.76
C PRO A 274 15.49 13.09 34.71
N LEU A 275 15.48 13.66 33.50
CA LEU A 275 16.30 13.24 32.35
C LEU A 275 16.13 11.77 31.91
N LYS A 276 15.04 11.11 32.35
CA LYS A 276 14.65 9.77 31.92
C LYS A 276 13.28 9.78 31.25
N PHE A 277 13.03 8.75 30.44
CA PHE A 277 11.67 8.45 29.98
C PHE A 277 10.82 7.90 31.13
N PRO A 278 9.49 8.09 31.09
CA PRO A 278 8.56 7.45 32.03
C PRO A 278 8.71 5.93 32.02
N ASP A 279 8.66 5.30 33.20
CA ASP A 279 8.65 3.84 33.38
C ASP A 279 7.35 3.42 34.07
N ALA A 280 6.46 2.75 33.34
CA ALA A 280 5.15 2.34 33.85
C ALA A 280 5.19 1.42 35.09
N GLN A 281 6.33 0.79 35.40
CA GLN A 281 6.49 -0.01 36.62
C GLN A 281 6.60 0.87 37.88
N THR A 282 7.15 2.08 37.75
CA THR A 282 7.45 2.96 38.89
C THR A 282 6.71 4.29 38.86
N ASP A 283 6.49 4.84 37.67
CA ASP A 283 5.79 6.10 37.44
C ASP A 283 4.27 5.88 37.41
N GLN A 284 3.52 6.95 37.66
CA GLN A 284 2.06 6.96 37.71
C GLN A 284 1.46 7.85 36.62
N VAL A 285 0.21 7.57 36.23
CA VAL A 285 -0.61 8.48 35.43
C VAL A 285 -1.06 9.66 36.30
N MET A 286 -0.79 10.88 35.84
CA MET A 286 -1.19 12.10 36.54
C MET A 286 -2.47 12.70 35.93
N MET A 287 -2.66 12.60 34.61
CA MET A 287 -3.84 13.10 33.91
C MET A 287 -4.19 12.21 32.73
N ILE A 288 -5.49 12.09 32.43
CA ILE A 288 -6.00 11.55 31.16
C ILE A 288 -6.92 12.60 30.57
N SER A 289 -6.51 13.21 29.46
CA SER A 289 -7.34 14.13 28.70
C SER A 289 -7.97 13.39 27.52
N TYR A 290 -9.24 13.65 27.24
CA TYR A 290 -9.91 13.04 26.10
C TYR A 290 -11.07 13.87 25.58
N MET A 291 -11.39 13.67 24.30
CA MET A 291 -12.54 14.26 23.65
C MET A 291 -13.49 13.18 23.15
N ILE A 292 -14.79 13.41 23.34
CA ILE A 292 -15.87 12.56 22.84
C ILE A 292 -16.79 13.44 22.00
N ASP A 293 -16.81 13.20 20.68
CA ASP A 293 -17.67 13.91 19.72
C ASP A 293 -17.66 15.45 19.85
N GLY A 294 -16.53 16.03 20.28
CA GLY A 294 -16.32 17.48 20.45
C GLY A 294 -16.41 17.98 21.89
N GLN A 295 -16.96 17.20 22.82
CA GLN A 295 -16.92 17.51 24.25
C GLN A 295 -15.61 16.99 24.86
N GLY A 296 -14.87 17.87 25.54
CA GLY A 296 -13.65 17.53 26.25
C GLY A 296 -13.91 17.05 27.68
N TYR A 297 -13.05 16.18 28.16
CA TYR A 297 -12.99 15.69 29.53
C TYR A 297 -11.53 15.59 29.98
N LEU A 298 -11.31 15.78 31.27
CA LEU A 298 -10.00 15.63 31.90
C LEU A 298 -10.19 14.88 33.22
N ILE A 299 -9.47 13.78 33.42
CA ILE A 299 -9.40 13.11 34.72
C ILE A 299 -8.04 13.40 35.34
N THR A 300 -7.99 13.83 36.59
CA THR A 300 -6.75 14.16 37.31
C THR A 300 -6.52 13.24 38.51
N ASN A 301 -5.26 12.91 38.79
CA ASN A 301 -4.85 12.16 39.98
C ASN A 301 -4.39 13.13 41.08
N ARG A 302 -5.21 13.28 42.13
CA ARG A 302 -4.95 14.20 43.26
C ARG A 302 -3.82 13.76 44.20
N GLU A 303 -3.23 12.58 44.02
CA GLU A 303 -1.97 12.21 44.71
C GLU A 303 -0.76 13.00 44.17
N ILE A 304 -0.82 13.44 42.91
CA ILE A 304 0.29 14.11 42.21
C ILE A 304 -0.05 15.58 41.94
N ILE A 305 -1.23 15.82 41.38
CA ILE A 305 -1.74 17.17 41.16
C ILE A 305 -1.98 17.78 42.54
N SER A 306 -1.57 19.03 42.79
CA SER A 306 -1.65 19.62 44.15
C SER A 306 -3.00 20.26 44.48
N GLY A 307 -3.71 20.81 43.48
CA GLY A 307 -5.03 21.43 43.60
C GLY A 307 -6.09 20.78 42.70
N ASP A 308 -7.36 20.95 43.05
CA ASP A 308 -8.47 20.62 42.15
C ASP A 308 -8.38 21.53 40.92
N VAL A 309 -8.63 20.97 39.75
CA VAL A 309 -8.70 21.69 38.47
C VAL A 309 -10.17 21.95 38.15
N ASP A 310 -10.51 23.21 37.87
CA ASP A 310 -11.87 23.62 37.51
C ASP A 310 -12.17 23.33 36.03
N ASP A 311 -13.46 23.21 35.68
CA ASP A 311 -13.92 23.17 34.29
C ASP A 311 -13.45 24.41 33.53
N PHE A 312 -12.99 24.21 32.29
CA PHE A 312 -12.40 25.28 31.49
C PHE A 312 -12.56 25.05 29.98
N GLU A 313 -12.25 26.08 29.20
CA GLU A 313 -12.29 26.04 27.75
C GLU A 313 -10.87 26.16 27.17
N TYR A 314 -10.53 25.26 26.25
CA TYR A 314 -9.36 25.34 25.38
C TYR A 314 -9.81 25.29 23.92
N THR A 315 -10.02 26.48 23.34
CA THR A 315 -10.45 26.67 21.95
C THR A 315 -9.35 27.39 21.17
N PRO A 316 -8.36 26.68 20.56
CA PRO A 316 -7.26 27.32 19.84
C PRO A 316 -7.72 28.05 18.58
N LYS A 317 -8.87 27.65 18.01
CA LYS A 317 -9.57 28.34 16.93
C LYS A 317 -11.07 28.13 17.04
N PRO A 318 -11.90 29.02 16.47
CA PRO A 318 -13.36 28.84 16.46
C PRO A 318 -13.84 27.51 15.86
N GLU A 319 -13.11 26.95 14.89
CA GLU A 319 -13.44 25.64 14.32
C GLU A 319 -12.97 24.42 15.16
N PHE A 320 -12.30 24.66 16.28
CA PHE A 320 -11.68 23.67 17.17
C PHE A 320 -12.09 23.93 18.62
N GLU A 321 -13.40 23.88 18.87
CA GLU A 321 -13.95 24.06 20.22
C GLU A 321 -13.51 22.93 21.15
N GLY A 322 -13.18 23.28 22.40
CA GLY A 322 -12.75 22.33 23.41
C GLY A 322 -13.20 22.76 24.79
N ASN A 323 -14.48 22.52 25.12
CA ASN A 323 -14.98 22.69 26.48
C ASN A 323 -14.63 21.45 27.30
N PHE A 324 -14.04 21.59 28.48
CA PHE A 324 -13.56 20.48 29.30
C PHE A 324 -14.30 20.37 30.63
N ILE A 325 -14.88 19.20 30.87
CA ILE A 325 -15.42 18.79 32.17
C ILE A 325 -14.34 18.01 32.91
N VAL A 326 -14.03 18.42 34.15
CA VAL A 326 -12.92 17.88 34.92
C VAL A 326 -13.40 16.95 36.03
N PHE A 327 -12.81 15.76 36.09
CA PHE A 327 -12.99 14.77 37.16
C PHE A 327 -11.73 14.71 38.01
N ASN A 328 -11.79 15.31 39.21
CA ASN A 328 -10.69 15.29 40.17
C ASN A 328 -10.78 14.01 41.02
N GLU A 329 -10.02 12.98 40.66
CA GLU A 329 -10.05 11.68 41.33
C GLU A 329 -9.00 11.60 42.45
N ALA A 330 -9.36 10.95 43.56
CA ALA A 330 -8.55 10.96 44.78
C ALA A 330 -7.16 10.34 44.60
N ASN A 331 -7.02 9.37 43.68
CA ASN A 331 -5.79 8.62 43.42
C ASN A 331 -5.77 8.02 42.00
N GLU A 332 -4.67 7.37 41.63
CA GLU A 332 -4.49 6.75 40.29
C GLU A 332 -5.54 5.65 40.01
N LEU A 333 -5.93 4.86 41.02
CA LEU A 333 -6.98 3.84 40.88
C LEU A 333 -8.33 4.47 40.52
N GLY A 334 -8.73 5.54 41.23
CA GLY A 334 -9.94 6.29 40.92
C GLY A 334 -9.91 6.86 39.50
N LEU A 335 -8.77 7.39 39.08
CA LEU A 335 -8.55 7.90 37.72
C LEU A 335 -8.76 6.81 36.66
N LEU A 336 -8.13 5.64 36.83
CA LEU A 336 -8.23 4.53 35.87
C LEU A 336 -9.65 3.95 35.82
N GLN A 337 -10.28 3.76 36.98
CA GLN A 337 -11.65 3.26 37.05
C GLN A 337 -12.63 4.25 36.39
N LYS A 338 -12.50 5.55 36.67
CA LYS A 338 -13.34 6.59 36.05
C LYS A 338 -13.20 6.60 34.53
N PHE A 339 -11.99 6.41 34.01
CA PHE A 339 -11.75 6.30 32.58
C PHE A 339 -12.43 5.07 31.96
N PHE A 340 -12.27 3.89 32.57
CA PHE A 340 -12.91 2.66 32.10
C PHE A 340 -14.44 2.70 32.20
N ASP A 341 -14.99 3.25 33.28
CA ASP A 341 -16.43 3.40 33.47
C ASP A 341 -17.03 4.31 32.38
N HIS A 342 -16.38 5.45 32.11
CA HIS A 342 -16.87 6.39 31.09
C HIS A 342 -16.78 5.80 29.67
N ILE A 343 -15.75 5.00 29.38
CA ILE A 343 -15.65 4.22 28.14
C ILE A 343 -16.86 3.29 27.98
N LEU A 344 -17.24 2.55 29.04
CA LEU A 344 -18.34 1.59 28.99
C LEU A 344 -19.73 2.26 28.99
N GLU A 345 -19.84 3.47 29.54
CA GLU A 345 -21.03 4.31 29.47
C GLU A 345 -21.28 4.79 28.04
N VAL A 346 -20.25 5.39 27.42
CA VAL A 346 -20.36 6.02 26.10
C VAL A 346 -20.30 5.00 24.96
N LYS A 347 -19.58 3.89 25.16
CA LYS A 347 -19.35 2.81 24.18
C LYS A 347 -18.82 3.34 22.84
N PRO A 348 -17.60 3.95 22.81
CA PRO A 348 -17.02 4.47 21.58
C PRO A 348 -16.88 3.40 20.50
N HIS A 349 -17.09 3.78 19.25
CA HIS A 349 -16.82 2.91 18.10
C HIS A 349 -15.36 3.00 17.67
N ILE A 350 -14.73 4.16 17.91
CA ILE A 350 -13.38 4.47 17.48
C ILE A 350 -12.63 5.17 18.62
N PHE A 351 -11.48 4.60 18.95
CA PHE A 351 -10.47 5.18 19.83
C PHE A 351 -9.37 5.79 18.98
N VAL A 352 -8.93 6.98 19.35
CA VAL A 352 -7.92 7.74 18.63
C VAL A 352 -6.83 8.17 19.61
N THR A 353 -5.58 7.98 19.23
CA THR A 353 -4.41 8.42 20.00
C THR A 353 -3.37 9.01 19.07
N TYR A 354 -2.30 9.57 19.65
CA TYR A 354 -1.09 9.91 18.92
C TYR A 354 0.09 9.16 19.51
N ASN A 355 0.57 8.11 18.83
CA ASN A 355 1.57 7.16 19.35
C ASN A 355 1.09 6.26 20.50
N GLY A 356 -0.23 6.09 20.65
CA GLY A 356 -0.81 5.32 21.76
C GLY A 356 -0.49 3.84 21.73
N ASP A 357 -0.17 3.26 20.57
CA ASP A 357 0.26 1.85 20.48
C ASP A 357 1.60 1.60 21.22
N PHE A 358 2.44 2.64 21.38
CA PHE A 358 3.80 2.51 21.92
C PHE A 358 4.04 3.27 23.23
N PHE A 359 3.06 4.05 23.69
CA PHE A 359 3.16 4.80 24.94
C PHE A 359 1.89 4.68 25.78
N ASP A 360 0.79 5.30 25.34
CA ASP A 360 -0.42 5.50 26.15
C ASP A 360 -1.06 4.18 26.61
N TRP A 361 -1.42 3.29 25.68
CA TRP A 361 -2.04 2.01 26.02
C TRP A 361 -1.16 1.07 26.85
N PRO A 362 0.13 0.82 26.51
CA PRO A 362 0.98 -0.03 27.34
C PRO A 362 1.22 0.55 28.75
N PHE A 363 1.24 1.89 28.88
CA PHE A 363 1.34 2.53 30.18
C PHE A 363 0.06 2.29 30.99
N VAL A 364 -1.12 2.59 30.43
CA VAL A 364 -2.43 2.35 31.08
C VAL A 364 -2.61 0.87 31.45
N GLU A 365 -2.28 -0.08 30.57
CA GLU A 365 -2.38 -1.51 30.86
C GLU A 365 -1.50 -1.91 32.05
N THR A 366 -0.26 -1.43 32.08
CA THR A 366 0.69 -1.75 33.16
C THR A 366 0.23 -1.15 34.49
N ARG A 367 -0.24 0.10 34.50
CA ARG A 367 -0.75 0.76 35.70
C ARG A 367 -2.04 0.13 36.21
N ALA A 368 -2.97 -0.21 35.32
CA ALA A 368 -4.19 -0.95 35.67
C ALA A 368 -3.85 -2.28 36.36
N ALA A 369 -2.86 -3.02 35.84
CA ALA A 369 -2.43 -4.29 36.42
C ALA A 369 -1.85 -4.17 37.84
N VAL A 370 -1.24 -3.03 38.21
CA VAL A 370 -0.75 -2.77 39.58
C VAL A 370 -1.90 -2.73 40.59
N TYR A 371 -3.10 -2.36 40.15
CA TYR A 371 -4.32 -2.30 40.96
C TYR A 371 -5.27 -3.49 40.71
N ASP A 372 -4.75 -4.60 40.18
CA ASP A 372 -5.52 -5.81 39.86
C ASP A 372 -6.67 -5.59 38.84
N LEU A 373 -6.59 -4.54 38.02
CA LEU A 373 -7.51 -4.30 36.90
C LEU A 373 -6.97 -4.94 35.61
N ASP A 374 -7.72 -5.89 35.04
CA ASP A 374 -7.40 -6.51 33.75
C ASP A 374 -8.04 -5.72 32.60
N MET A 375 -7.27 -4.82 31.98
CA MET A 375 -7.75 -3.93 30.90
C MET A 375 -8.47 -4.67 29.76
N ARG A 376 -8.02 -5.89 29.41
CA ARG A 376 -8.66 -6.71 28.37
C ARG A 376 -10.05 -7.14 28.81
N ARG A 377 -10.21 -7.55 30.07
CA ARG A 377 -11.51 -7.94 30.61
C ARG A 377 -12.40 -6.74 30.83
N GLU A 378 -11.87 -5.63 31.32
CA GLU A 378 -12.66 -4.43 31.64
C GLU A 378 -13.22 -3.78 30.37
N ILE A 379 -12.35 -3.42 29.43
CA ILE A 379 -12.72 -2.61 28.25
C ILE A 379 -12.41 -3.29 26.90
N GLY A 380 -11.90 -4.52 26.88
CA GLY A 380 -11.65 -5.26 25.64
C GLY A 380 -10.33 -4.94 24.92
N PHE A 381 -9.60 -3.92 25.36
CA PHE A 381 -8.31 -3.53 24.78
C PHE A 381 -7.20 -4.45 25.25
N SER A 382 -6.39 -4.94 24.31
CA SER A 382 -5.20 -5.73 24.63
C SER A 382 -4.19 -5.70 23.50
N LYS A 383 -2.96 -6.10 23.81
CA LYS A 383 -1.89 -6.28 22.83
C LYS A 383 -2.15 -7.53 21.98
N VAL A 384 -2.51 -7.35 20.70
CA VAL A 384 -2.95 -8.46 19.81
C VAL A 384 -1.79 -9.27 19.24
N ASN A 385 -0.58 -8.70 19.13
CA ASN A 385 0.63 -9.42 18.71
C ASN A 385 1.87 -8.87 19.42
N GLY A 386 2.59 -9.73 20.15
CA GLY A 386 3.82 -9.34 20.88
C GLY A 386 4.93 -8.74 19.99
N ARG A 387 4.90 -9.03 18.68
CA ARG A 387 5.89 -8.54 17.70
C ARG A 387 5.60 -7.13 17.17
N ASP A 388 4.32 -6.80 16.97
CA ASP A 388 3.94 -5.55 16.29
C ASP A 388 3.69 -4.41 17.27
N GLY A 389 3.39 -4.70 18.54
CA GLY A 389 3.21 -3.68 19.57
C GLY A 389 1.77 -3.17 19.73
N ASN A 390 0.91 -3.37 18.72
CA ASN A 390 -0.40 -2.74 18.62
C ASN A 390 -1.39 -3.16 19.72
N TYR A 391 -2.13 -2.18 20.24
CA TYR A 391 -3.28 -2.34 21.13
C TYR A 391 -4.56 -2.19 20.32
N LEU A 392 -5.41 -3.21 20.35
CA LEU A 392 -6.66 -3.22 19.60
C LEU A 392 -7.80 -3.74 20.48
N CYS A 393 -9.01 -3.39 20.09
CA CYS A 393 -10.26 -3.92 20.62
C CYS A 393 -11.12 -4.39 19.44
N ARG A 394 -11.88 -5.47 19.64
CA ARG A 394 -12.65 -6.10 18.57
C ARG A 394 -13.86 -5.23 18.14
N PRO A 395 -14.79 -4.87 19.04
CA PRO A 395 -15.95 -4.05 18.67
C PRO A 395 -15.63 -2.56 18.50
N ALA A 396 -14.47 -2.10 18.98
CA ALA A 396 -14.06 -0.70 18.93
C ALA A 396 -12.66 -0.56 18.32
N MET A 397 -12.58 0.17 17.22
CA MET A 397 -11.35 0.36 16.46
C MET A 397 -10.35 1.24 17.19
N HIS A 398 -9.06 1.04 16.94
CA HIS A 398 -8.00 1.95 17.42
C HIS A 398 -7.24 2.56 16.25
N LEU A 399 -7.39 3.88 16.07
CA LEU A 399 -6.75 4.65 15.00
C LEU A 399 -5.68 5.58 15.58
N ASP A 400 -4.44 5.08 15.64
CA ASP A 400 -3.26 5.86 16.02
C ASP A 400 -2.85 6.83 14.89
N CYS A 401 -3.05 8.12 15.12
CA CYS A 401 -2.77 9.18 14.15
C CYS A 401 -1.31 9.21 13.68
N LEU A 402 -0.35 8.73 14.50
CA LEU A 402 1.07 8.71 14.10
C LEU A 402 1.31 7.76 12.92
N CYS A 403 0.53 6.68 12.79
CA CYS A 403 0.60 5.79 11.63
C CYS A 403 0.28 6.53 10.32
N TRP A 404 -0.79 7.33 10.32
CA TRP A 404 -1.13 8.19 9.18
C TRP A 404 -0.08 9.26 8.95
N VAL A 405 0.44 9.88 10.02
CA VAL A 405 1.49 10.90 9.90
C VAL A 405 2.71 10.35 9.18
N LYS A 406 3.21 9.18 9.60
CA LYS A 406 4.40 8.56 9.02
C LYS A 406 4.21 8.16 7.55
N ARG A 407 3.00 7.72 7.16
CA ARG A 407 2.75 7.14 5.84
C ARG A 407 2.19 8.14 4.82
N ASP A 408 1.19 8.94 5.22
CA ASP A 408 0.29 9.65 4.31
C ASP A 408 0.32 11.18 4.48
N SER A 409 0.95 11.72 5.53
CA SER A 409 0.94 13.18 5.75
C SER A 409 1.84 13.99 4.80
N TYR A 410 2.80 13.32 4.14
CA TYR A 410 3.90 13.93 3.37
C TYR A 410 4.80 14.88 4.19
N LEU A 411 4.76 14.80 5.53
CA LEU A 411 5.65 15.58 6.39
C LEU A 411 7.03 14.93 6.50
N PRO A 412 8.11 15.74 6.61
CA PRO A 412 9.43 15.21 6.88
C PRO A 412 9.49 14.57 8.27
N VAL A 413 10.36 13.57 8.44
CA VAL A 413 10.47 12.77 9.69
C VAL A 413 10.70 13.64 10.94
N GLY A 414 11.47 14.73 10.81
CA GLY A 414 11.71 15.67 11.91
C GLY A 414 10.47 16.45 12.35
N SER A 415 9.37 16.40 11.59
CA SER A 415 8.11 17.09 11.87
C SER A 415 6.96 16.11 12.16
N HIS A 416 7.29 14.87 12.56
CA HIS A 416 6.31 13.85 12.95
C HIS A 416 5.90 13.93 14.43
N GLY A 417 6.34 14.94 15.18
CA GLY A 417 5.81 15.20 16.52
C GLY A 417 4.44 15.89 16.46
N LEU A 418 3.55 15.59 17.41
CA LEU A 418 2.18 16.11 17.44
C LEU A 418 2.12 17.64 17.27
N LYS A 419 3.00 18.38 17.97
CA LYS A 419 3.04 19.85 17.89
C LYS A 419 3.33 20.36 16.48
N ALA A 420 4.35 19.80 15.82
CA ALA A 420 4.71 20.15 14.45
C ALA A 420 3.61 19.75 13.45
N VAL A 421 2.94 18.63 13.68
CA VAL A 421 1.80 18.17 12.86
C VAL A 421 0.61 19.11 13.03
N ALA A 422 0.24 19.49 14.25
CA ALA A 422 -0.84 20.44 14.52
C ALA A 422 -0.56 21.78 13.86
N LYS A 423 0.68 22.30 13.97
CA LYS A 423 1.11 23.53 13.29
C LYS A 423 0.97 23.44 11.77
N SER A 424 1.41 22.33 11.17
CA SER A 424 1.39 22.17 9.71
C SER A 424 -0.01 21.88 9.15
N LYS A 425 -0.78 21.01 9.83
CA LYS A 425 -2.07 20.50 9.34
C LYS A 425 -3.25 21.30 9.90
N LEU A 426 -3.31 21.53 11.21
CA LEU A 426 -4.40 22.28 11.85
C LEU A 426 -4.18 23.81 11.82
N ARG A 427 -2.96 24.25 11.50
CA ARG A 427 -2.59 25.66 11.29
C ARG A 427 -2.75 26.53 12.54
N TYR A 428 -2.46 25.99 13.72
CA TYR A 428 -2.32 26.75 14.96
C TYR A 428 -1.10 26.23 15.74
N ASP A 429 -0.56 27.05 16.63
CA ASP A 429 0.54 26.66 17.51
C ASP A 429 -0.05 26.07 18.81
N PRO A 430 0.03 24.74 19.04
CA PRO A 430 -0.43 24.13 20.29
C PRO A 430 0.45 24.54 21.47
N VAL A 431 -0.05 24.32 22.68
CA VAL A 431 0.72 24.61 23.90
C VAL A 431 1.97 23.72 23.93
N GLU A 432 3.15 24.33 24.04
CA GLU A 432 4.42 23.62 24.20
C GLU A 432 4.88 23.72 25.64
N LEU A 433 5.27 22.58 26.22
CA LEU A 433 5.83 22.46 27.55
C LEU A 433 7.05 21.54 27.49
N ASP A 434 8.10 21.90 28.23
CA ASP A 434 9.26 21.01 28.38
C ASP A 434 8.86 19.81 29.26
N PRO A 435 9.04 18.56 28.80
CA PRO A 435 8.72 17.37 29.61
C PRO A 435 9.40 17.32 30.99
N GLU A 436 10.54 18.00 31.18
CA GLU A 436 11.20 18.07 32.50
C GLU A 436 10.49 18.98 33.50
N GLU A 437 9.61 19.86 33.03
CA GLU A 437 8.84 20.80 33.87
C GLU A 437 7.51 20.22 34.36
N MET A 438 6.99 19.17 33.71
CA MET A 438 5.65 18.62 33.96
C MET A 438 5.43 18.22 35.42
N CYS A 439 6.36 17.46 36.02
CA CYS A 439 6.23 17.02 37.41
C CYS A 439 6.31 18.19 38.42
N ARG A 440 7.09 19.23 38.11
CA ARG A 440 7.14 20.45 38.96
C ARG A 440 5.83 21.22 38.84
N MET A 441 5.32 21.39 37.63
CA MET A 441 4.07 22.10 37.36
C MET A 441 2.84 21.38 37.91
N ALA A 442 2.84 20.06 38.00
CA ALA A 442 1.78 19.30 38.67
C ALA A 442 1.55 19.78 40.12
N VAL A 443 2.63 20.19 40.80
CA VAL A 443 2.59 20.69 42.18
C VAL A 443 2.44 22.20 42.23
N GLU A 444 3.18 22.95 41.42
CA GLU A 444 3.23 24.42 41.52
C GLU A 444 2.11 25.12 40.72
N GLN A 445 1.70 24.55 39.58
CA GLN A 445 0.82 25.19 38.60
C GLN A 445 -0.14 24.20 37.91
N PRO A 446 -0.99 23.49 38.67
CA PRO A 446 -1.81 22.39 38.16
C PRO A 446 -2.76 22.80 37.02
N GLN A 447 -3.37 23.99 37.09
CA GLN A 447 -4.25 24.51 36.02
C GLN A 447 -3.50 24.75 34.71
N VAL A 448 -2.24 25.18 34.76
CA VAL A 448 -1.44 25.43 33.54
C VAL A 448 -1.05 24.10 32.89
N LEU A 449 -0.70 23.11 33.71
CA LEU A 449 -0.44 21.75 33.21
C LEU A 449 -1.70 21.12 32.59
N ALA A 450 -2.87 21.34 33.19
CA ALA A 450 -4.15 20.89 32.63
C ALA A 450 -4.40 21.46 31.22
N ASN A 451 -4.11 22.75 30.98
CA ASN A 451 -4.19 23.36 29.64
C ASN A 451 -3.29 22.68 28.61
N TYR A 452 -2.09 22.24 29.02
CA TYR A 452 -1.18 21.49 28.15
C TYR A 452 -1.75 20.10 27.82
N SER A 453 -2.18 19.35 28.84
CA SER A 453 -2.75 17.99 28.64
C SER A 453 -3.97 18.02 27.72
N VAL A 454 -4.90 18.96 27.91
CA VAL A 454 -6.08 19.05 27.02
C VAL A 454 -5.73 19.54 25.61
N SER A 455 -4.67 20.34 25.46
CA SER A 455 -4.20 20.78 24.14
C SER A 455 -3.85 19.59 23.23
N ASP A 456 -3.32 18.50 23.79
CA ASP A 456 -2.95 17.31 23.02
C ASP A 456 -4.15 16.42 22.69
N ALA A 457 -5.15 16.31 23.58
CA ALA A 457 -6.43 15.70 23.25
C ALA A 457 -7.15 16.46 22.11
N VAL A 458 -7.20 17.81 22.18
CA VAL A 458 -7.79 18.66 21.13
C VAL A 458 -7.07 18.50 19.79
N ALA A 459 -5.74 18.56 19.80
CA ALA A 459 -4.94 18.38 18.60
C ALA A 459 -5.17 17.00 17.97
N THR A 460 -5.17 15.94 18.78
CA THR A 460 -5.37 14.56 18.35
C THR A 460 -6.76 14.33 17.77
N TYR A 461 -7.81 14.80 18.47
CA TYR A 461 -9.20 14.68 18.02
C TYR A 461 -9.42 15.38 16.68
N TYR A 462 -9.01 16.65 16.54
CA TYR A 462 -9.28 17.40 15.32
C TYR A 462 -8.35 17.02 14.16
N LEU A 463 -7.13 16.55 14.43
CA LEU A 463 -6.27 15.92 13.42
C LEU A 463 -6.96 14.70 12.83
N TYR A 464 -7.51 13.85 13.70
CA TYR A 464 -8.27 12.68 13.28
C TYR A 464 -9.49 13.05 12.45
N MET A 465 -10.36 13.92 12.98
CA MET A 465 -11.62 14.29 12.34
C MET A 465 -11.42 14.95 10.96
N LYS A 466 -10.41 15.82 10.84
CA LYS A 466 -10.17 16.54 9.57
C LYS A 466 -9.40 15.74 8.54
N TYR A 467 -8.48 14.87 8.96
CA TYR A 467 -7.53 14.23 8.04
C TYR A 467 -7.65 12.70 8.03
N VAL A 468 -7.61 12.05 9.18
CA VAL A 468 -7.47 10.59 9.26
C VAL A 468 -8.80 9.88 9.01
N HIS A 469 -9.87 10.29 9.70
CA HIS A 469 -11.19 9.67 9.59
C HIS A 469 -11.69 9.58 8.14
N PRO A 470 -11.83 10.70 7.40
CA PRO A 470 -12.43 10.63 6.07
C PRO A 470 -11.51 9.91 5.08
N PHE A 471 -10.18 9.99 5.24
CA PHE A 471 -9.19 9.30 4.41
C PHE A 471 -9.21 7.78 4.59
N ILE A 472 -9.17 7.29 5.83
CA ILE A 472 -9.14 5.84 6.11
C ILE A 472 -10.46 5.18 5.70
N PHE A 473 -11.61 5.80 6.01
CA PHE A 473 -12.89 5.26 5.57
C PHE A 473 -13.12 5.39 4.06
N ALA A 474 -12.53 6.38 3.39
CA ALA A 474 -12.51 6.42 1.93
C ALA A 474 -11.72 5.24 1.34
N LEU A 475 -10.54 4.93 1.87
CA LEU A 475 -9.77 3.74 1.48
C LEU A 475 -10.51 2.43 1.79
N ALA A 476 -11.22 2.36 2.92
CA ALA A 476 -11.98 1.19 3.33
C ALA A 476 -13.04 0.78 2.30
N THR A 477 -13.62 1.73 1.57
CA THR A 477 -14.64 1.42 0.53
C THR A 477 -14.11 0.61 -0.66
N ILE A 478 -12.78 0.55 -0.84
CA ILE A 478 -12.14 -0.09 -1.99
C ILE A 478 -11.13 -1.17 -1.61
N ILE A 479 -10.54 -1.09 -0.41
CA ILE A 479 -9.54 -2.04 0.09
C ILE A 479 -10.25 -3.14 0.91
N PRO A 480 -10.03 -4.44 0.62
CA PRO A 480 -10.64 -5.57 1.33
C PRO A 480 -10.03 -5.82 2.73
N MET A 481 -9.94 -4.81 3.58
CA MET A 481 -9.32 -4.87 4.91
C MET A 481 -10.13 -4.08 5.95
N GLU A 482 -9.84 -4.34 7.21
CA GLU A 482 -10.35 -3.58 8.35
C GLU A 482 -9.73 -2.17 8.38
N PRO A 483 -10.45 -1.11 8.79
CA PRO A 483 -9.90 0.24 8.84
C PRO A 483 -8.60 0.37 9.67
N ASP A 484 -8.50 -0.38 10.77
CA ASP A 484 -7.30 -0.41 11.62
C ASP A 484 -6.09 -1.01 10.91
N GLU A 485 -6.31 -2.01 10.06
CA GLU A 485 -5.27 -2.59 9.20
C GLU A 485 -4.91 -1.64 8.06
N ILE A 486 -5.90 -0.97 7.47
CA ILE A 486 -5.70 0.04 6.41
C ILE A 486 -4.85 1.20 6.92
N LEU A 487 -4.98 1.60 8.18
CA LEU A 487 -4.12 2.64 8.77
C LEU A 487 -2.67 2.17 8.97
N ARG A 488 -2.47 0.90 9.36
CA ARG A 488 -1.16 0.41 9.82
C ARG A 488 -0.32 -0.27 8.75
N LYS A 489 -0.90 -0.88 7.72
CA LYS A 489 -0.15 -1.60 6.68
C LYS A 489 0.54 -0.63 5.72
N GLY A 490 1.72 -1.00 5.23
CA GLY A 490 2.38 -0.21 4.18
C GLY A 490 1.54 -0.14 2.90
N SER A 491 1.63 0.97 2.16
CA SER A 491 0.81 1.23 0.96
C SER A 491 0.93 0.17 -0.13
N GLY A 492 2.10 -0.47 -0.28
CA GLY A 492 2.28 -1.62 -1.18
C GLY A 492 1.44 -2.84 -0.80
N THR A 493 1.10 -3.04 0.47
CA THR A 493 0.18 -4.12 0.91
C THR A 493 -1.27 -3.77 0.58
N LEU A 494 -1.66 -2.50 0.70
CA LEU A 494 -2.97 -2.03 0.26
C LEU A 494 -3.12 -2.24 -1.26
N CYS A 495 -2.09 -1.88 -2.03
CA CYS A 495 -2.01 -2.14 -3.47
C CYS A 495 -2.12 -3.64 -3.82
N GLU A 496 -1.41 -4.52 -3.10
CA GLU A 496 -1.51 -5.98 -3.29
C GLU A 496 -2.94 -6.49 -3.12
N SER A 497 -3.62 -6.05 -2.06
CA SER A 497 -4.98 -6.50 -1.75
C SER A 497 -6.01 -6.00 -2.76
N LEU A 498 -5.83 -4.79 -3.28
CA LEU A 498 -6.63 -4.23 -4.36
C LEU A 498 -6.42 -5.04 -5.66
N LEU A 499 -5.17 -5.32 -6.02
CA LEU A 499 -4.86 -6.11 -7.21
C LEU A 499 -5.41 -7.55 -7.10
N MET A 500 -5.43 -8.12 -5.90
CA MET A 500 -6.08 -9.42 -5.65
C MET A 500 -7.60 -9.36 -5.89
N LYS A 501 -8.27 -8.29 -5.45
CA LYS A 501 -9.69 -8.06 -5.73
C LYS A 501 -9.95 -7.99 -7.24
N GLU A 502 -9.18 -7.18 -7.97
CA GLU A 502 -9.39 -7.01 -9.41
C GLU A 502 -9.02 -8.28 -10.19
N ALA A 503 -7.94 -8.99 -9.81
CA ALA A 503 -7.60 -10.30 -10.39
C ALA A 503 -8.69 -11.34 -10.15
N PHE A 504 -9.29 -11.37 -8.95
CA PHE A 504 -10.40 -12.28 -8.63
C PHE A 504 -11.62 -12.01 -9.51
N LYS A 505 -11.97 -10.73 -9.71
CA LYS A 505 -13.10 -10.29 -10.53
C LYS A 505 -12.99 -10.78 -11.98
N VAL A 506 -11.78 -10.88 -12.53
CA VAL A 506 -11.52 -11.39 -13.89
C VAL A 506 -11.04 -12.86 -13.89
N ASN A 507 -11.27 -13.60 -12.80
CA ASN A 507 -10.98 -15.03 -12.65
C ASN A 507 -9.50 -15.44 -12.87
N ILE A 508 -8.56 -14.57 -12.51
CA ILE A 508 -7.12 -14.85 -12.52
C ILE A 508 -6.72 -15.54 -11.20
N VAL A 509 -5.83 -16.54 -11.27
CA VAL A 509 -5.22 -17.16 -10.09
C VAL A 509 -4.09 -16.29 -9.56
N PHE A 510 -4.01 -16.13 -8.24
CA PHE A 510 -2.96 -15.27 -7.67
C PHE A 510 -1.59 -15.97 -7.75
N PRO A 511 -0.53 -15.23 -8.16
CA PRO A 511 0.83 -15.72 -7.99
C PRO A 511 1.17 -15.90 -6.51
N ASN A 512 2.05 -16.86 -6.24
CA ASN A 512 2.68 -16.96 -4.93
C ASN A 512 3.59 -15.75 -4.70
N LYS A 513 3.79 -15.36 -3.44
CA LYS A 513 4.65 -14.23 -3.10
C LYS A 513 6.08 -14.48 -3.59
N GLN A 514 6.72 -13.45 -4.13
CA GLN A 514 8.10 -13.50 -4.56
C GLN A 514 9.03 -13.86 -3.39
N VAL A 515 9.92 -14.85 -3.63
CA VAL A 515 10.93 -15.28 -2.66
C VAL A 515 12.29 -14.78 -3.13
N SER A 516 13.03 -14.10 -2.25
CA SER A 516 14.39 -13.64 -2.57
C SER A 516 15.34 -14.82 -2.72
N GLU A 517 16.15 -14.78 -3.78
CA GLU A 517 17.23 -15.74 -3.97
C GLU A 517 18.41 -15.38 -3.04
N LEU A 518 18.82 -16.34 -2.20
CA LEU A 518 19.93 -16.16 -1.26
C LEU A 518 21.26 -16.34 -1.99
N ASN A 519 22.22 -15.45 -1.73
CA ASN A 519 23.57 -15.47 -2.30
C ASN A 519 23.61 -15.66 -3.82
N LYS A 520 22.67 -15.00 -4.52
CA LYS A 520 22.59 -14.97 -5.98
C LYS A 520 23.94 -14.60 -6.58
N LEU A 521 24.41 -15.40 -7.54
CA LEU A 521 25.65 -15.14 -8.28
C LEU A 521 25.34 -14.39 -9.58
N THR A 522 26.21 -13.46 -9.96
CA THR A 522 26.23 -12.93 -11.32
C THR A 522 26.76 -13.97 -12.31
N ASN A 523 26.54 -13.75 -13.61
CA ASN A 523 26.98 -14.66 -14.67
C ASN A 523 28.50 -14.89 -14.68
N ASP A 524 29.28 -13.90 -14.23
CA ASP A 524 30.73 -13.95 -14.06
C ASP A 524 31.18 -14.47 -12.67
N GLY A 525 30.25 -14.89 -11.82
CA GLY A 525 30.53 -15.67 -10.61
C GLY A 525 30.77 -14.88 -9.33
N HIS A 526 30.31 -13.64 -9.25
CA HIS A 526 30.40 -12.83 -8.03
C HIS A 526 29.09 -12.86 -7.25
N VAL A 527 29.15 -12.84 -5.92
CA VAL A 527 27.95 -12.79 -5.07
C VAL A 527 27.34 -11.40 -5.12
N LEU A 528 26.05 -11.33 -5.46
CA LEU A 528 25.25 -10.10 -5.38
C LEU A 528 24.91 -9.79 -3.93
N ASP A 529 25.34 -8.62 -3.48
CA ASP A 529 24.95 -8.07 -2.19
C ASP A 529 23.52 -7.52 -2.26
N SER A 530 23.24 -6.77 -3.33
CA SER A 530 21.93 -6.25 -3.68
C SER A 530 21.85 -6.00 -5.18
N GLU A 531 20.67 -6.14 -5.77
CA GLU A 531 20.39 -5.71 -7.14
C GLU A 531 19.15 -4.81 -7.16
N THR A 532 19.18 -3.84 -8.06
CA THR A 532 18.12 -2.85 -8.28
C THR A 532 18.25 -2.28 -9.70
N TYR A 533 17.53 -1.21 -9.99
CA TYR A 533 17.66 -0.40 -11.20
C TYR A 533 18.08 1.03 -10.83
N VAL A 534 18.48 1.82 -11.83
CA VAL A 534 18.72 3.25 -11.65
C VAL A 534 17.37 3.98 -11.55
N GLY A 535 17.14 4.64 -10.41
CA GLY A 535 15.89 5.32 -10.09
C GLY A 535 15.72 6.69 -10.76
N GLY A 536 14.89 7.54 -10.17
CA GLY A 536 14.61 8.90 -10.67
C GLY A 536 15.87 9.76 -10.85
N HIS A 537 15.89 10.54 -11.92
CA HIS A 537 16.98 11.44 -12.25
C HIS A 537 16.86 12.75 -11.47
N VAL A 538 17.93 13.22 -10.87
CA VAL A 538 17.92 14.44 -10.06
C VAL A 538 19.18 15.25 -10.34
N GLU A 539 19.01 16.52 -10.70
CA GLU A 539 20.09 17.45 -11.00
C GLU A 539 19.85 18.80 -10.34
N ALA A 540 20.89 19.34 -9.70
CA ALA A 540 20.93 20.75 -9.33
C ALA A 540 21.79 21.46 -10.37
N LEU A 541 21.19 22.36 -11.15
CA LEU A 541 21.83 22.97 -12.31
C LEU A 541 22.32 24.37 -12.00
N GLU A 542 21.61 25.12 -11.17
CA GLU A 542 22.04 26.43 -10.70
C GLU A 542 21.73 26.62 -9.21
N SER A 543 22.44 27.56 -8.58
CA SER A 543 22.18 28.04 -7.23
C SER A 543 22.13 29.56 -7.23
N GLY A 544 21.38 30.14 -6.30
CA GLY A 544 21.22 31.58 -6.20
C GLY A 544 19.79 32.01 -5.87
N VAL A 545 19.55 33.31 -5.98
CA VAL A 545 18.25 33.96 -5.78
C VAL A 545 17.72 34.39 -7.14
N PHE A 546 16.60 33.82 -7.54
CA PHE A 546 15.89 34.15 -8.76
C PHE A 546 14.56 34.81 -8.39
N ARG A 547 14.27 35.99 -8.96
CA ARG A 547 13.07 36.75 -8.64
C ARG A 547 12.48 37.38 -9.89
N ALA A 548 11.15 37.42 -9.96
CA ALA A 548 10.43 38.01 -11.08
C ALA A 548 10.75 39.51 -11.29
N ASP A 549 11.20 40.21 -10.25
CA ASP A 549 11.54 41.64 -10.29
C ASP A 549 13.05 41.93 -10.43
N ILE A 550 13.90 40.89 -10.56
CA ILE A 550 15.34 41.05 -10.77
C ILE A 550 15.73 40.52 -12.14
N SER A 551 16.23 41.41 -13.02
CA SER A 551 16.64 41.02 -14.37
C SER A 551 17.77 39.99 -14.36
N THR A 552 17.64 38.99 -15.23
CA THR A 552 18.62 37.92 -15.42
C THR A 552 19.11 37.88 -16.86
N ARG A 553 20.36 37.45 -17.05
CA ARG A 553 20.91 37.24 -18.39
C ARG A 553 20.39 35.93 -18.97
N PHE A 554 19.97 35.99 -20.23
CA PHE A 554 19.60 34.83 -21.03
C PHE A 554 20.45 34.79 -22.30
N ARG A 555 20.82 33.57 -22.71
CA ARG A 555 21.45 33.28 -23.99
C ARG A 555 20.68 32.15 -24.64
N LEU A 556 19.78 32.52 -25.53
CA LEU A 556 18.91 31.60 -26.25
C LEU A 556 19.63 31.01 -27.46
N ASP A 557 19.22 29.82 -27.86
CA ASP A 557 19.65 29.17 -29.08
C ASP A 557 18.72 29.54 -30.25
N PRO A 558 19.18 30.31 -31.25
CA PRO A 558 18.36 30.69 -32.40
C PRO A 558 17.80 29.50 -33.17
N ASP A 559 18.54 28.39 -33.27
CA ASP A 559 18.09 27.21 -34.01
C ASP A 559 16.89 26.54 -33.31
N MET A 560 16.89 26.52 -31.97
CA MET A 560 15.74 26.01 -31.21
C MET A 560 14.52 26.91 -31.39
N ILE A 561 14.71 28.23 -31.36
CA ILE A 561 13.60 29.18 -31.55
C ILE A 561 13.00 29.01 -32.95
N LYS A 562 13.84 28.81 -33.98
CA LYS A 562 13.37 28.52 -35.33
C LYS A 562 12.56 27.21 -35.39
N GLN A 563 13.02 26.16 -34.72
CA GLN A 563 12.24 24.92 -34.58
C GLN A 563 10.89 25.15 -33.90
N LEU A 564 10.83 26.00 -32.86
CA LEU A 564 9.56 26.36 -32.23
C LEU A 564 8.65 27.12 -33.20
N GLN A 565 9.18 28.06 -33.99
CA GLN A 565 8.43 28.81 -35.00
C GLN A 565 7.81 27.89 -36.06
N GLU A 566 8.59 26.92 -36.57
CA GLU A 566 8.13 25.94 -37.56
C GLU A 566 7.02 25.02 -37.02
N ASN A 567 6.97 24.81 -35.69
CA ASN A 567 6.05 23.88 -35.04
C ASN A 567 4.86 24.55 -34.31
N VAL A 568 4.74 25.88 -34.30
CA VAL A 568 3.66 26.58 -33.55
C VAL A 568 2.29 26.00 -33.86
N GLU A 569 1.97 25.82 -35.15
CA GLU A 569 0.67 25.29 -35.58
C GLU A 569 0.41 23.88 -35.04
N LYS A 570 1.37 22.97 -35.22
CA LYS A 570 1.31 21.60 -34.70
C LYS A 570 1.14 21.57 -33.17
N VAL A 571 1.85 22.43 -32.45
CA VAL A 571 1.80 22.53 -30.99
C VAL A 571 0.43 23.00 -30.52
N LEU A 572 -0.12 24.04 -31.14
CA LEU A 572 -1.44 24.56 -30.80
C LEU A 572 -2.55 23.57 -31.16
N GLU A 573 -2.48 22.93 -32.33
CA GLU A 573 -3.42 21.88 -32.71
C GLU A 573 -3.40 20.72 -31.71
N HIS A 574 -2.21 20.29 -31.27
CA HIS A 574 -2.08 19.24 -30.25
C HIS A 574 -2.76 19.65 -28.94
N ALA A 575 -2.45 20.85 -28.41
CA ALA A 575 -3.03 21.34 -27.17
C ALA A 575 -4.56 21.48 -27.26
N ILE A 576 -5.09 22.03 -28.35
CA ILE A 576 -6.53 22.29 -28.50
C ILE A 576 -7.32 21.00 -28.79
N VAL A 577 -6.84 20.19 -29.72
CA VAL A 577 -7.59 19.02 -30.20
C VAL A 577 -7.37 17.81 -29.29
N THR A 578 -6.13 17.55 -28.87
CA THR A 578 -5.79 16.33 -28.12
C THR A 578 -5.94 16.53 -26.62
N GLU A 579 -5.43 17.63 -26.06
CA GLU A 579 -5.49 17.87 -24.61
C GLU A 579 -6.87 18.42 -24.20
N GLU A 580 -7.38 19.42 -24.93
CA GLU A 580 -8.67 20.05 -24.60
C GLU A 580 -9.88 19.39 -25.26
N GLY A 581 -9.70 18.51 -26.25
CA GLY A 581 -10.80 17.81 -26.92
C GLY A 581 -11.73 18.71 -27.73
N VAL A 582 -11.24 19.87 -28.18
CA VAL A 582 -12.01 20.83 -28.97
C VAL A 582 -11.58 20.74 -30.44
N PRO A 583 -12.51 20.55 -31.39
CA PRO A 583 -12.16 20.58 -32.82
C PRO A 583 -11.59 21.93 -33.22
N ILE A 584 -10.56 21.93 -34.06
CA ILE A 584 -9.91 23.18 -34.51
C ILE A 584 -10.89 24.11 -35.23
N SER A 585 -11.90 23.54 -35.90
CA SER A 585 -12.98 24.27 -36.59
C SER A 585 -13.82 25.14 -35.66
N ASP A 586 -13.86 24.82 -34.37
CA ASP A 586 -14.67 25.55 -33.39
C ASP A 586 -13.92 26.75 -32.80
N VAL A 587 -12.63 26.90 -33.09
CA VAL A 587 -11.78 27.99 -32.57
C VAL A 587 -11.89 29.22 -33.46
N ILE A 588 -12.19 30.37 -32.85
CA ILE A 588 -12.54 31.62 -33.57
C ILE A 588 -11.28 32.44 -33.88
N ASN A 589 -10.36 32.55 -32.92
CA ASN A 589 -9.20 33.44 -32.97
C ASN A 589 -7.86 32.69 -33.14
N PHE A 590 -7.86 31.54 -33.80
CA PHE A 590 -6.66 30.70 -33.94
C PHE A 590 -5.50 31.42 -34.64
N GLU A 591 -5.75 32.03 -35.80
CA GLU A 591 -4.73 32.73 -36.58
C GLU A 591 -4.17 33.97 -35.88
N GLU A 592 -5.00 34.66 -35.09
CA GLU A 592 -4.58 35.82 -34.30
C GLU A 592 -3.53 35.40 -33.24
N VAL A 593 -3.88 34.40 -32.43
CA VAL A 593 -2.98 33.89 -31.37
C VAL A 593 -1.72 33.27 -31.98
N LYS A 594 -1.84 32.52 -33.08
CA LYS A 594 -0.70 31.97 -33.82
C LYS A 594 0.27 33.08 -34.27
N SER A 595 -0.25 34.18 -34.81
CA SER A 595 0.56 35.32 -35.24
C SER A 595 1.26 36.01 -34.06
N GLU A 596 0.57 36.15 -32.93
CA GLU A 596 1.14 36.71 -31.70
C GLU A 596 2.33 35.87 -31.19
N ILE A 597 2.18 34.55 -31.13
CA ILE A 597 3.25 33.63 -30.71
C ILE A 597 4.44 33.70 -31.67
N LEU A 598 4.18 33.66 -32.99
CA LEU A 598 5.24 33.75 -33.99
C LEU A 598 6.01 35.08 -33.90
N SER A 599 5.32 36.19 -33.63
CA SER A 599 5.95 37.50 -33.45
C SER A 599 6.85 37.52 -32.21
N ALA A 600 6.36 36.99 -31.07
CA ALA A 600 7.16 36.90 -29.85
C ALA A 600 8.40 36.00 -30.04
N LEU A 601 8.26 34.85 -30.71
CA LEU A 601 9.39 33.98 -31.05
C LEU A 601 10.36 34.66 -32.03
N GLN A 602 9.88 35.46 -32.99
CA GLN A 602 10.76 36.19 -33.90
C GLN A 602 11.63 37.20 -33.15
N GLN A 603 11.05 37.92 -32.19
CA GLN A 603 11.82 38.85 -31.34
C GLN A 603 12.87 38.11 -30.51
N LEU A 604 12.56 36.91 -30.01
CA LEU A 604 13.51 36.03 -29.32
C LEU A 604 14.67 35.61 -30.23
N HIS A 605 14.36 35.23 -31.47
CA HIS A 605 15.34 34.81 -32.47
C HIS A 605 16.29 35.94 -32.87
N ASP A 606 15.75 37.14 -33.09
CA ASP A 606 16.53 38.30 -33.57
C ASP A 606 17.48 38.86 -32.50
N ILE A 607 17.12 38.74 -31.22
CA ILE A 607 17.94 39.20 -30.08
C ILE A 607 18.12 38.06 -29.06
N PRO A 608 18.92 37.02 -29.38
CA PRO A 608 18.99 35.81 -28.57
C PRO A 608 19.76 36.00 -27.25
N THR A 609 20.62 37.02 -27.16
CA THR A 609 21.29 37.39 -25.91
C THR A 609 20.63 38.61 -25.31
N ARG A 610 20.01 38.47 -24.13
CA ARG A 610 19.19 39.51 -23.52
C ARG A 610 19.33 39.59 -22.01
N LEU A 611 18.98 40.75 -21.46
CA LEU A 611 18.90 41.02 -20.04
C LEU A 611 17.50 41.55 -19.75
N GLU A 612 16.66 40.72 -19.13
CA GLU A 612 15.28 41.07 -18.81
C GLU A 612 14.81 40.28 -17.57
N GLN A 613 13.62 40.61 -17.07
CA GLN A 613 13.00 39.90 -15.96
C GLN A 613 12.73 38.43 -16.32
N PRO A 614 12.96 37.48 -15.41
CA PRO A 614 12.58 36.10 -15.61
C PRO A 614 11.11 35.85 -15.24
N VAL A 615 10.51 34.84 -15.86
CA VAL A 615 9.32 34.16 -15.34
C VAL A 615 9.73 32.79 -14.80
N ILE A 616 9.35 32.52 -13.56
CA ILE A 616 9.76 31.32 -12.82
C ILE A 616 8.63 30.29 -12.91
N TYR A 617 8.89 29.16 -13.56
CA TYR A 617 7.94 28.07 -13.74
C TYR A 617 8.43 26.77 -13.12
N HIS A 618 7.47 25.96 -12.68
CA HIS A 618 7.65 24.55 -12.42
C HIS A 618 6.84 23.78 -13.47
N LEU A 619 7.54 22.96 -14.26
CA LEU A 619 6.96 22.13 -15.32
C LEU A 619 7.05 20.67 -14.87
N ASP A 620 5.91 20.07 -14.53
CA ASP A 620 5.83 18.76 -13.86
C ASP A 620 4.97 17.78 -14.63
N VAL A 621 5.36 16.51 -14.72
CA VAL A 621 4.53 15.50 -15.38
C VAL A 621 3.46 14.97 -14.42
N GLY A 622 2.19 15.30 -14.70
CA GLY A 622 1.06 14.85 -13.91
C GLY A 622 1.01 13.33 -13.77
N ALA A 623 1.19 12.81 -12.55
CA ALA A 623 1.21 11.38 -12.25
C ALA A 623 2.12 10.57 -13.19
N MET A 624 3.38 11.02 -13.34
CA MET A 624 4.37 10.51 -14.30
C MET A 624 4.41 8.97 -14.41
N TYR A 625 4.75 8.26 -13.33
CA TYR A 625 4.95 6.81 -13.37
C TYR A 625 3.69 6.02 -13.72
N PRO A 626 2.52 6.29 -13.12
CA PRO A 626 1.26 5.73 -13.60
C PRO A 626 1.00 5.95 -15.09
N ASN A 627 1.23 7.16 -15.60
CA ASN A 627 1.00 7.43 -17.02
C ASN A 627 2.02 6.75 -17.94
N ILE A 628 3.28 6.58 -17.52
CA ILE A 628 4.27 5.77 -18.24
C ILE A 628 3.85 4.29 -18.28
N ILE A 629 3.34 3.77 -17.15
CA ILE A 629 2.79 2.41 -17.04
C ILE A 629 1.63 2.24 -18.04
N LEU A 630 0.70 3.19 -18.07
CA LEU A 630 -0.45 3.15 -18.97
C LEU A 630 -0.03 3.27 -20.44
N THR A 631 0.81 4.24 -20.81
CA THR A 631 1.27 4.44 -22.19
C THR A 631 1.94 3.19 -22.76
N ASN A 632 2.83 2.56 -21.99
CA ASN A 632 3.63 1.43 -22.47
C ASN A 632 3.03 0.06 -22.13
N ARG A 633 1.82 0.04 -21.54
CA ARG A 633 1.10 -1.18 -21.12
C ARG A 633 1.94 -2.06 -20.19
N LEU A 634 2.66 -1.44 -19.25
CA LEU A 634 3.63 -2.10 -18.40
C LEU A 634 2.95 -2.81 -17.24
N GLN A 635 3.16 -4.12 -17.14
CA GLN A 635 2.72 -4.91 -16.01
C GLN A 635 3.61 -6.13 -15.82
N PRO A 636 3.68 -6.72 -14.61
CA PRO A 636 4.62 -7.80 -14.33
C PRO A 636 4.45 -9.02 -15.26
N SER A 637 3.22 -9.45 -15.54
CA SER A 637 2.94 -10.58 -16.44
C SER A 637 3.24 -10.31 -17.93
N SER A 638 3.34 -9.04 -18.34
CA SER A 638 3.64 -8.70 -19.73
C SER A 638 5.12 -8.79 -20.07
N MET A 639 5.98 -8.96 -19.06
CA MET A 639 7.43 -9.09 -19.23
C MET A 639 7.75 -10.51 -19.67
N VAL A 640 7.83 -10.73 -20.98
CA VAL A 640 7.95 -12.07 -21.58
C VAL A 640 9.39 -12.36 -22.03
N SER A 641 9.77 -13.62 -21.98
CA SER A 641 11.01 -14.13 -22.57
C SER A 641 10.78 -14.67 -23.99
N ASP A 642 11.87 -14.99 -24.69
CA ASP A 642 11.80 -15.65 -25.99
C ASP A 642 11.12 -17.03 -25.91
N ALA A 643 11.28 -17.74 -24.80
CA ALA A 643 10.64 -19.04 -24.59
C ALA A 643 9.11 -18.90 -24.45
N ASP A 644 8.65 -17.88 -23.73
CA ASP A 644 7.22 -17.60 -23.58
C ASP A 644 6.59 -17.22 -24.93
N CYS A 645 7.30 -16.39 -25.71
CA CYS A 645 6.87 -16.04 -27.06
C CYS A 645 6.86 -17.25 -27.99
N ALA A 646 7.85 -18.15 -27.90
CA ALA A 646 7.91 -19.35 -28.74
C ALA A 646 6.73 -20.30 -28.52
N ALA A 647 6.19 -20.36 -27.31
CA ALA A 647 5.01 -21.14 -26.97
C ALA A 647 3.68 -20.47 -27.37
N CYS A 648 3.68 -19.20 -27.79
CA CYS A 648 2.48 -18.41 -28.03
C CYS A 648 1.98 -18.50 -29.48
N ASP A 649 0.70 -18.81 -29.67
CA ASP A 649 0.07 -18.91 -31.00
C ASP A 649 0.06 -17.57 -31.78
N TYR A 650 0.20 -16.45 -31.07
CA TYR A 650 0.28 -15.11 -31.67
C TYR A 650 1.68 -14.74 -32.14
N ASN A 651 2.71 -15.53 -31.85
CA ASN A 651 4.09 -15.28 -32.28
C ASN A 651 4.29 -15.64 -33.75
N LYS A 652 3.76 -14.79 -34.63
CA LYS A 652 3.88 -14.88 -36.08
C LYS A 652 5.00 -13.94 -36.59
N PRO A 653 5.57 -14.17 -37.79
CA PRO A 653 6.64 -13.32 -38.33
C PRO A 653 6.29 -11.82 -38.43
N ASP A 654 5.01 -11.49 -38.58
CA ASP A 654 4.46 -10.14 -38.68
C ASP A 654 3.91 -9.60 -37.34
N ALA A 655 4.16 -10.30 -36.23
CA ALA A 655 3.62 -9.94 -34.92
C ALA A 655 4.16 -8.58 -34.44
N ARG A 656 3.26 -7.60 -34.32
CA ARG A 656 3.56 -6.25 -33.80
C ARG A 656 3.39 -6.12 -32.28
N CYS A 657 3.13 -7.21 -31.58
CA CYS A 657 2.81 -7.21 -30.14
C CYS A 657 4.04 -7.24 -29.21
N LYS A 658 5.25 -7.36 -29.75
CA LYS A 658 6.50 -7.35 -28.98
C LYS A 658 7.06 -5.93 -28.94
N ARG A 659 6.95 -5.28 -27.78
CA ARG A 659 7.54 -3.95 -27.56
C ARG A 659 8.82 -4.11 -26.74
N ASP A 660 9.97 -3.88 -27.33
CA ASP A 660 11.25 -3.93 -26.61
C ASP A 660 11.57 -2.57 -25.98
N MET A 661 11.89 -2.56 -24.69
CA MET A 661 12.29 -1.36 -23.97
C MET A 661 13.53 -1.59 -23.13
N GLU A 662 14.39 -0.58 -23.10
CA GLU A 662 15.61 -0.59 -22.30
C GLU A 662 15.33 -0.19 -20.85
N TRP A 663 16.18 -0.68 -19.95
CA TRP A 663 16.27 -0.27 -18.56
C TRP A 663 17.69 -0.45 -18.04
N LEU A 664 18.06 0.32 -17.01
CA LEU A 664 19.41 0.32 -16.47
C LEU A 664 19.46 -0.46 -15.16
N TRP A 665 19.96 -1.70 -15.22
CA TRP A 665 20.19 -2.53 -14.03
C TRP A 665 21.40 -2.02 -13.24
N ARG A 666 21.30 -2.08 -11.91
CA ARG A 666 22.35 -1.72 -10.97
C ARG A 666 22.55 -2.85 -9.96
N GLY A 667 23.70 -3.50 -10.03
CA GLY A 667 24.13 -4.48 -9.03
C GLY A 667 25.20 -3.93 -8.11
N GLU A 668 25.08 -4.22 -6.81
CA GLU A 668 26.19 -4.17 -5.87
C GLU A 668 26.66 -5.59 -5.60
N MET A 669 27.91 -5.89 -5.92
CA MET A 669 28.49 -7.23 -5.83
C MET A 669 29.75 -7.24 -4.99
N LEU A 670 30.03 -8.38 -4.35
CA LEU A 670 31.27 -8.60 -3.64
C LEU A 670 32.39 -8.92 -4.67
N PRO A 671 33.58 -8.28 -4.58
CA PRO A 671 34.66 -8.47 -5.56
C PRO A 671 35.18 -9.91 -5.70
N ALA A 672 34.97 -10.75 -4.69
CA ALA A 672 35.47 -12.11 -4.66
C ALA A 672 34.88 -12.96 -5.80
N SER A 673 35.74 -13.79 -6.39
CA SER A 673 35.38 -14.78 -7.41
C SER A 673 34.61 -15.96 -6.83
N ARG A 674 33.95 -16.73 -7.71
CA ARG A 674 33.23 -17.96 -7.35
C ARG A 674 34.10 -18.95 -6.55
N ASN A 675 35.36 -19.10 -6.92
CA ASN A 675 36.28 -20.04 -6.26
C ASN A 675 36.63 -19.59 -4.83
N GLU A 676 36.80 -18.29 -4.61
CA GLU A 676 37.05 -17.73 -3.28
C GLU A 676 35.80 -17.83 -2.40
N PHE A 677 34.62 -17.63 -2.99
CA PHE A 677 33.35 -17.83 -2.29
C PHE A 677 33.19 -19.29 -1.84
N GLN A 678 33.40 -20.25 -2.74
CA GLN A 678 33.36 -21.68 -2.40
C GLN A 678 34.36 -22.07 -1.31
N ARG A 679 35.57 -21.49 -1.32
CA ARG A 679 36.55 -21.69 -0.25
C ARG A 679 36.04 -21.21 1.10
N ILE A 680 35.32 -20.08 1.12
CA ILE A 680 34.70 -19.55 2.34
C ILE A 680 33.56 -20.45 2.82
N GLN A 681 32.75 -20.99 1.91
CA GLN A 681 31.71 -21.96 2.26
C GLN A 681 32.31 -23.20 2.93
N GLN A 682 33.36 -23.78 2.34
CA GLN A 682 34.08 -24.93 2.92
C GLN A 682 34.68 -24.62 4.31
N GLN A 683 35.18 -23.41 4.52
CA GLN A 683 35.65 -22.99 5.84
C GLN A 683 34.50 -22.96 6.86
N LEU A 684 33.37 -22.35 6.50
CA LEU A 684 32.20 -22.25 7.38
C LEU A 684 31.59 -23.62 7.71
N GLU A 685 31.64 -24.58 6.79
CA GLU A 685 31.19 -25.96 7.04
C GLU A 685 31.94 -26.65 8.19
N THR A 686 33.20 -26.26 8.44
CA THR A 686 34.02 -26.82 9.52
C THR A 686 33.87 -26.09 10.86
N GLU A 687 33.19 -24.93 10.87
CA GLU A 687 33.02 -24.08 12.04
C GLU A 687 31.81 -24.48 12.90
N LYS A 688 31.81 -24.04 14.16
CA LYS A 688 30.69 -24.17 15.08
C LYS A 688 30.03 -22.81 15.33
N PHE A 689 28.70 -22.82 15.41
CA PHE A 689 27.87 -21.63 15.50
C PHE A 689 27.10 -21.56 16.83
N PRO A 690 26.67 -20.37 17.25
CA PRO A 690 25.90 -20.20 18.48
C PRO A 690 24.62 -21.07 18.53
N PRO A 691 24.20 -21.47 19.74
CA PRO A 691 22.96 -22.21 19.92
C PRO A 691 21.75 -21.40 19.46
N LEU A 692 20.67 -22.10 19.08
CA LEU A 692 19.41 -21.45 18.68
C LEU A 692 18.73 -20.75 19.86
N PHE A 693 18.90 -21.29 21.07
CA PHE A 693 18.37 -20.73 22.32
C PHE A 693 19.52 -20.49 23.31
N PRO A 694 19.45 -19.44 24.16
CA PRO A 694 20.45 -19.20 25.19
C PRO A 694 20.68 -20.44 26.06
N GLY A 695 21.95 -20.85 26.20
CA GLY A 695 22.34 -22.03 26.99
C GLY A 695 22.30 -23.39 26.29
N GLY A 696 21.91 -23.46 25.00
CA GLY A 696 21.91 -24.70 24.22
C GLY A 696 23.29 -25.12 23.66
N PRO A 697 23.38 -26.28 22.97
CA PRO A 697 24.62 -26.74 22.33
C PRO A 697 24.95 -25.92 21.06
N GLN A 698 26.24 -25.79 20.76
CA GLN A 698 26.69 -25.19 19.51
C GLN A 698 26.26 -26.04 18.31
N ARG A 699 25.96 -25.35 17.20
CA ARG A 699 25.41 -25.95 15.98
C ARG A 699 26.46 -26.02 14.87
N ALA A 700 26.37 -27.04 14.02
CA ALA A 700 27.12 -27.11 12.77
C ALA A 700 26.45 -26.23 11.69
N PHE A 701 27.19 -25.89 10.62
CA PHE A 701 26.69 -25.00 9.57
C PHE A 701 25.41 -25.49 8.90
N HIS A 702 25.32 -26.80 8.61
CA HIS A 702 24.14 -27.41 7.97
C HIS A 702 22.88 -27.44 8.86
N GLU A 703 23.04 -27.27 10.18
CA GLU A 703 21.94 -27.19 11.15
C GLU A 703 21.35 -25.77 11.26
N LEU A 704 22.01 -24.78 10.65
CA LEU A 704 21.52 -23.42 10.56
C LEU A 704 20.40 -23.31 9.53
N SER A 705 19.53 -22.31 9.68
CA SER A 705 18.56 -21.98 8.63
C SER A 705 19.30 -21.52 7.37
N ARG A 706 18.68 -21.70 6.18
CA ARG A 706 19.29 -21.21 4.92
C ARG A 706 19.59 -19.71 4.95
N GLU A 707 18.75 -18.92 5.64
CA GLU A 707 18.96 -17.48 5.83
C GLU A 707 20.19 -17.19 6.71
N ASP A 708 20.32 -17.90 7.84
CA ASP A 708 21.50 -17.76 8.71
C ASP A 708 22.78 -18.17 7.99
N GLN A 709 22.76 -19.30 7.27
CA GLN A 709 23.88 -19.76 6.44
C GLN A 709 24.31 -18.66 5.47
N ALA A 710 23.34 -18.10 4.72
CA ALA A 710 23.61 -17.03 3.77
C ALA A 710 24.18 -15.77 4.43
N ASN A 711 23.66 -15.39 5.61
CA ASN A 711 24.16 -14.25 6.37
C ASN A 711 25.60 -14.44 6.85
N TYR A 712 25.95 -15.62 7.35
CA TYR A 712 27.33 -15.94 7.76
C TYR A 712 28.29 -15.97 6.56
N GLU A 713 27.88 -16.60 5.46
CA GLU A 713 28.61 -16.63 4.18
C GLU A 713 28.90 -15.21 3.69
N LYS A 714 27.87 -14.36 3.60
CA LYS A 714 27.98 -12.99 3.12
C LYS A 714 28.84 -12.13 4.04
N LYS A 715 28.71 -12.27 5.36
CA LYS A 715 29.55 -11.57 6.34
C LYS A 715 31.02 -11.95 6.19
N ARG A 716 31.33 -13.25 6.12
CA ARG A 716 32.71 -13.74 5.97
C ARG A 716 33.32 -13.31 4.64
N LEU A 717 32.55 -13.38 3.56
CA LEU A 717 32.97 -12.91 2.24
C LEU A 717 33.26 -11.41 2.23
N SER A 718 32.42 -10.60 2.88
CA SER A 718 32.62 -9.15 3.02
C SER A 718 33.92 -8.82 3.74
N ASP A 719 34.23 -9.52 4.84
CA ASP A 719 35.47 -9.34 5.58
C ASP A 719 36.70 -9.77 4.77
N TYR A 720 36.59 -10.86 4.00
CA TYR A 720 37.62 -11.29 3.05
C TYR A 720 37.86 -10.22 1.97
N CYS A 721 36.78 -9.72 1.34
CA CYS A 721 36.86 -8.70 0.31
C CYS A 721 37.54 -7.43 0.82
N ARG A 722 37.21 -6.99 2.04
CA ARG A 722 37.86 -5.85 2.69
C ARG A 722 39.37 -6.02 2.83
N LYS A 723 39.82 -7.22 3.20
CA LYS A 723 41.24 -7.53 3.39
C LYS A 723 41.99 -7.68 2.07
N ALA A 724 41.44 -8.48 1.15
CA ALA A 724 42.07 -8.86 -0.12
C ALA A 724 41.98 -7.78 -1.20
N TYR A 725 40.82 -7.12 -1.36
CA TYR A 725 40.57 -6.15 -2.43
C TYR A 725 40.56 -4.69 -1.97
N LYS A 726 40.70 -4.43 -0.66
CA LYS A 726 40.60 -3.09 -0.04
C LYS A 726 39.26 -2.37 -0.30
N LYS A 727 38.26 -3.12 -0.76
CA LYS A 727 36.88 -2.66 -0.98
C LYS A 727 35.92 -3.82 -0.69
N THR A 728 34.78 -3.50 -0.11
CA THR A 728 33.75 -4.49 0.25
C THR A 728 32.78 -4.77 -0.89
N LYS A 729 32.51 -3.77 -1.73
CA LYS A 729 31.55 -3.87 -2.83
C LYS A 729 32.07 -3.21 -4.11
N VAL A 730 31.55 -3.64 -5.24
CA VAL A 730 31.69 -3.01 -6.56
C VAL A 730 30.29 -2.78 -7.11
N THR A 731 30.04 -1.58 -7.63
CA THR A 731 28.79 -1.25 -8.33
C THR A 731 28.97 -1.45 -9.82
N ARG A 732 28.01 -2.14 -10.46
CA ARG A 732 27.97 -2.34 -11.91
C ARG A 732 26.64 -1.84 -12.45
N LEU A 733 26.70 -1.09 -13.54
CA LEU A 733 25.53 -0.62 -14.29
C LEU A 733 25.50 -1.35 -15.64
N GLU A 734 24.34 -1.87 -16.02
CA GLU A 734 24.14 -2.55 -17.29
C GLU A 734 22.82 -2.14 -17.92
N THR A 735 22.87 -1.66 -19.16
CA THR A 735 21.66 -1.50 -19.97
C THR A 735 21.16 -2.88 -20.36
N ARG A 736 19.91 -3.18 -20.03
CA ARG A 736 19.22 -4.42 -20.36
C ARG A 736 17.98 -4.08 -21.17
N THR A 737 17.57 -4.99 -22.03
CA THR A 737 16.34 -4.88 -22.81
C THR A 737 15.36 -5.93 -22.33
N SER A 738 14.07 -5.58 -22.28
CA SER A 738 13.01 -6.51 -21.96
C SER A 738 11.86 -6.32 -22.94
N THR A 739 11.22 -7.43 -23.29
CA THR A 739 10.10 -7.47 -24.23
C THR A 739 8.78 -7.41 -23.47
N ILE A 740 7.94 -6.46 -23.84
CA ILE A 740 6.61 -6.24 -23.27
C ILE A 740 5.57 -6.75 -24.25
N CYS A 741 4.87 -7.82 -23.86
CA CYS A 741 3.75 -8.36 -24.62
C CYS A 741 2.55 -7.39 -24.58
N GLN A 742 2.24 -6.78 -25.71
CA GLN A 742 1.11 -5.85 -25.84
C GLN A 742 -0.25 -6.55 -25.85
N LYS A 743 -0.31 -7.89 -25.99
CA LYS A 743 -1.54 -8.68 -26.00
C LYS A 743 -1.89 -9.35 -24.67
N GLU A 744 -1.00 -9.29 -23.68
CA GLU A 744 -1.19 -9.90 -22.35
C GLU A 744 -2.51 -9.46 -21.69
N ASN A 745 -3.13 -10.24 -20.82
CA ASN A 745 -4.33 -9.81 -20.09
C ASN A 745 -4.07 -8.51 -19.30
N SER A 746 -4.80 -7.42 -19.58
CA SER A 746 -4.52 -6.07 -19.08
C SER A 746 -5.00 -5.78 -17.65
N PHE A 747 -5.42 -6.76 -16.84
CA PHE A 747 -6.06 -6.50 -15.53
C PHE A 747 -5.28 -5.52 -14.65
N TYR A 748 -3.94 -5.57 -14.66
CA TYR A 748 -3.10 -4.66 -13.86
C TYR A 748 -3.15 -3.23 -14.41
N VAL A 749 -2.90 -3.05 -15.70
CA VAL A 749 -2.94 -1.74 -16.38
C VAL A 749 -4.34 -1.13 -16.31
N ASP A 750 -5.39 -1.95 -16.48
CA ASP A 750 -6.79 -1.53 -16.37
C ASP A 750 -7.13 -1.09 -14.95
N THR A 751 -6.57 -1.76 -13.93
CA THR A 751 -6.70 -1.33 -12.54
C THR A 751 -6.06 0.04 -12.32
N VAL A 752 -4.83 0.26 -12.82
CA VAL A 752 -4.16 1.57 -12.73
C VAL A 752 -4.97 2.66 -13.45
N ARG A 753 -5.50 2.35 -14.64
CA ARG A 753 -6.32 3.27 -15.46
C ARG A 753 -7.60 3.66 -14.71
N ALA A 754 -8.34 2.66 -14.24
CA ALA A 754 -9.57 2.88 -13.48
C ALA A 754 -9.34 3.73 -12.22
N PHE A 755 -8.22 3.54 -11.53
CA PHE A 755 -7.87 4.34 -10.34
C PHE A 755 -7.49 5.78 -10.69
N ARG A 756 -6.73 6.00 -11.75
CA ARG A 756 -6.38 7.34 -12.25
C ARG A 756 -7.64 8.09 -12.67
N ASP A 757 -8.48 7.46 -13.47
CA ASP A 757 -9.67 8.11 -14.03
C ASP A 757 -10.68 8.44 -12.92
N ARG A 758 -10.90 7.51 -11.97
CA ARG A 758 -11.73 7.76 -10.78
C ARG A 758 -11.17 8.86 -9.89
N ARG A 759 -9.85 9.00 -9.77
CA ARG A 759 -9.22 10.14 -9.08
C ARG A 759 -9.58 11.46 -9.77
N TYR A 760 -9.56 11.51 -11.11
CA TYR A 760 -9.92 12.71 -11.85
C TYR A 760 -11.39 13.08 -11.70
N GLU A 761 -12.29 12.10 -11.67
CA GLU A 761 -13.70 12.30 -11.32
C GLU A 761 -13.83 12.94 -9.93
N TYR A 762 -13.18 12.38 -8.91
CA TYR A 762 -13.22 12.96 -7.56
C TYR A 762 -12.55 14.33 -7.47
N LYS A 763 -11.48 14.58 -8.23
CA LYS A 763 -10.85 15.92 -8.33
C LYS A 763 -11.83 16.94 -8.90
N ALA A 764 -12.60 16.56 -9.93
CA ALA A 764 -13.64 17.41 -10.51
C ALA A 764 -14.82 17.64 -9.53
N LEU A 765 -15.31 16.58 -8.88
CA LEU A 765 -16.37 16.68 -7.87
C LEU A 765 -15.96 17.52 -6.67
N THR A 766 -14.69 17.46 -6.25
CA THR A 766 -14.12 18.31 -5.20
C THR A 766 -14.20 19.79 -5.59
N LYS A 767 -13.89 20.13 -6.85
CA LYS A 767 -14.01 21.51 -7.35
C LYS A 767 -15.46 22.00 -7.33
N VAL A 768 -16.41 21.15 -7.72
CA VAL A 768 -17.85 21.46 -7.66
C VAL A 768 -18.32 21.61 -6.21
N ALA A 769 -17.89 20.73 -5.31
CA ALA A 769 -18.25 20.80 -3.89
C ALA A 769 -17.71 22.07 -3.22
N LYS A 770 -16.48 22.49 -3.52
CA LYS A 770 -15.91 23.78 -3.06
C LYS A 770 -16.74 24.99 -3.51
N ALA A 771 -17.20 24.97 -4.76
CA ALA A 771 -18.09 26.01 -5.28
C ALA A 771 -19.45 25.99 -4.57
N ALA A 772 -20.00 24.80 -4.30
CA ALA A 772 -21.26 24.62 -3.57
C ALA A 772 -21.16 25.11 -2.12
N VAL A 773 -20.05 24.87 -1.41
CA VAL A 773 -19.80 25.43 -0.07
C VAL A 773 -19.80 26.95 -0.11
N THR A 774 -19.13 27.54 -1.10
CA THR A 774 -19.12 29.00 -1.28
C THR A 774 -20.51 29.56 -1.52
N ALA A 775 -21.38 28.83 -2.23
CA ALA A 775 -22.77 29.21 -2.44
C ALA A 775 -23.62 29.05 -1.16
N ALA A 776 -23.49 27.94 -0.43
CA ALA A 776 -24.21 27.69 0.82
C ALA A 776 -23.83 28.69 1.94
N VAL A 777 -22.55 29.09 2.01
CA VAL A 777 -22.13 30.13 2.96
C VAL A 777 -22.80 31.48 2.65
N LYS A 778 -23.11 31.76 1.38
CA LYS A 778 -23.88 32.95 0.99
C LYS A 778 -25.38 32.82 1.28
N SER A 779 -25.95 31.61 1.28
CA SER A 779 -27.36 31.39 1.62
C SER A 779 -27.61 31.53 3.13
N GLY A 780 -26.62 31.21 3.96
CA GLY A 780 -26.69 31.36 5.42
C GLY A 780 -27.43 30.24 6.15
N ASP A 781 -27.88 29.20 5.42
CA ASP A 781 -28.53 28.02 6.02
C ASP A 781 -27.47 27.08 6.64
N ALA A 782 -27.53 26.93 7.97
CA ALA A 782 -26.61 26.08 8.72
C ALA A 782 -26.66 24.60 8.28
N GLY A 783 -27.84 24.08 7.93
CA GLY A 783 -28.01 22.70 7.47
C GLY A 783 -27.38 22.48 6.10
N GLU A 784 -27.62 23.41 5.17
CA GLU A 784 -27.03 23.38 3.83
C GLU A 784 -25.50 23.52 3.89
N ILE A 785 -24.98 24.41 4.75
CA ILE A 785 -23.55 24.60 4.97
C ILE A 785 -22.89 23.33 5.52
N LYS A 786 -23.49 22.67 6.53
CA LYS A 786 -22.97 21.41 7.10
C LYS A 786 -22.91 20.33 6.01
N ALA A 787 -23.99 20.14 5.25
CA ALA A 787 -24.05 19.15 4.18
C ALA A 787 -23.08 19.44 3.02
N ALA A 788 -22.91 20.70 2.62
CA ALA A 788 -21.96 21.09 1.58
C ALA A 788 -20.50 20.85 2.02
N LYS A 789 -20.15 21.23 3.26
CA LYS A 789 -18.81 20.99 3.82
C LYS A 789 -18.50 19.50 3.95
N GLY A 790 -19.48 18.69 4.40
CA GLY A 790 -19.34 17.24 4.45
C GLY A 790 -19.00 16.63 3.08
N ARG A 791 -19.68 17.09 2.01
CA ARG A 791 -19.39 16.66 0.64
C ARG A 791 -18.02 17.10 0.13
N GLU A 792 -17.58 18.32 0.46
CA GLU A 792 -16.23 18.79 0.12
C GLU A 792 -15.16 17.87 0.73
N VAL A 793 -15.26 17.61 2.04
CA VAL A 793 -14.32 16.75 2.78
C VAL A 793 -14.33 15.33 2.21
N LEU A 794 -15.52 14.79 1.89
CA LEU A 794 -15.66 13.47 1.30
C LEU A 794 -14.91 13.34 -0.03
N TYR A 795 -15.18 14.24 -0.98
CA TYR A 795 -14.55 14.14 -2.31
C TYR A 795 -13.05 14.45 -2.29
N ASP A 796 -12.62 15.40 -1.44
CA ASP A 796 -11.19 15.68 -1.27
C ASP A 796 -10.47 14.46 -0.68
N SER A 797 -11.08 13.79 0.29
CA SER A 797 -10.52 12.56 0.88
C SER A 797 -10.49 11.41 -0.11
N LEU A 798 -11.53 11.24 -0.92
CA LEU A 798 -11.57 10.21 -1.97
C LEU A 798 -10.49 10.44 -3.03
N GLN A 799 -10.26 11.68 -3.49
CA GLN A 799 -9.19 11.94 -4.47
C GLN A 799 -7.79 11.72 -3.86
N LEU A 800 -7.57 12.10 -2.59
CA LEU A 800 -6.30 11.87 -1.90
C LEU A 800 -6.03 10.38 -1.67
N ALA A 801 -7.04 9.62 -1.27
CA ALA A 801 -6.96 8.16 -1.14
C ALA A 801 -6.52 7.51 -2.45
N HIS A 802 -7.12 7.92 -3.57
CA HIS A 802 -6.72 7.43 -4.89
C HIS A 802 -5.31 7.88 -5.27
N LYS A 803 -4.89 9.11 -4.93
CA LYS A 803 -3.51 9.58 -5.17
C LYS A 803 -2.48 8.70 -4.46
N CYS A 804 -2.71 8.36 -3.19
CA CYS A 804 -1.79 7.54 -2.40
C CYS A 804 -1.62 6.13 -3.00
N ILE A 805 -2.73 5.48 -3.36
CA ILE A 805 -2.70 4.15 -4.00
C ILE A 805 -2.09 4.22 -5.40
N LEU A 806 -2.43 5.24 -6.19
CA LEU A 806 -1.95 5.40 -7.56
C LEU A 806 -0.41 5.47 -7.61
N ASN A 807 0.20 6.24 -6.70
CA ASN A 807 1.66 6.33 -6.59
C ASN A 807 2.32 5.03 -6.08
N SER A 808 1.54 4.15 -5.44
CA SER A 808 2.03 2.90 -4.87
C SER A 808 2.10 1.74 -5.87
N PHE A 809 1.38 1.78 -7.00
CA PHE A 809 1.43 0.70 -8.01
C PHE A 809 2.84 0.48 -8.56
N TYR A 810 3.57 1.56 -8.87
CA TYR A 810 4.95 1.45 -9.31
C TYR A 810 5.85 0.87 -8.20
N GLY A 811 5.75 1.40 -6.97
CA GLY A 811 6.58 0.91 -5.86
C GLY A 811 6.27 -0.54 -5.47
N TYR A 812 5.03 -1.00 -5.68
CA TYR A 812 4.59 -2.34 -5.34
C TYR A 812 5.32 -3.43 -6.13
N VAL A 813 5.60 -3.24 -7.42
CA VAL A 813 6.23 -4.30 -8.23
C VAL A 813 7.67 -4.62 -7.82
N MET A 814 8.26 -3.81 -6.93
CA MET A 814 9.58 -4.03 -6.33
C MET A 814 9.54 -4.35 -4.83
N ARG A 815 8.34 -4.43 -4.25
CA ARG A 815 8.19 -4.81 -2.85
C ARG A 815 8.57 -6.27 -2.67
N LYS A 816 9.43 -6.54 -1.68
CA LYS A 816 9.78 -7.91 -1.27
C LYS A 816 8.51 -8.69 -0.91
N GLY A 817 8.35 -9.88 -1.49
CA GLY A 817 7.16 -10.70 -1.26
C GLY A 817 5.90 -10.18 -1.95
N ALA A 818 6.01 -9.27 -2.93
CA ALA A 818 4.90 -8.95 -3.82
C ALA A 818 4.52 -10.19 -4.66
N ARG A 819 3.22 -10.33 -4.96
CA ARG A 819 2.73 -11.39 -5.87
C ARG A 819 3.08 -11.08 -7.32
N TRP A 820 2.90 -9.83 -7.74
CA TRP A 820 3.25 -9.35 -9.08
C TRP A 820 4.54 -8.53 -9.01
N HIS A 821 5.65 -9.22 -8.77
CA HIS A 821 6.97 -8.59 -8.67
C HIS A 821 7.64 -8.53 -10.05
N SER A 822 8.17 -7.36 -10.44
CA SER A 822 8.95 -7.21 -11.67
C SER A 822 9.94 -6.05 -11.57
N MET A 823 11.23 -6.38 -11.48
CA MET A 823 12.33 -5.42 -11.54
C MET A 823 12.49 -4.76 -12.92
N PRO A 824 12.41 -5.51 -14.05
CA PRO A 824 12.49 -4.90 -15.38
C PRO A 824 11.40 -3.83 -15.59
N MET A 825 10.16 -4.11 -15.17
CA MET A 825 9.06 -3.15 -15.26
C MET A 825 9.41 -1.83 -14.54
N ALA A 826 9.85 -1.91 -13.28
CA ALA A 826 10.20 -0.72 -12.51
C ALA A 826 11.40 0.03 -13.12
N GLY A 827 12.39 -0.70 -13.63
CA GLY A 827 13.54 -0.13 -14.34
C GLY A 827 13.13 0.62 -15.63
N ILE A 828 12.23 0.04 -16.43
CA ILE A 828 11.70 0.66 -17.66
C ILE A 828 10.96 1.96 -17.31
N VAL A 829 10.11 1.93 -16.28
CA VAL A 829 9.37 3.13 -15.84
C VAL A 829 10.32 4.26 -15.48
N CYS A 830 11.36 3.98 -14.67
CA CYS A 830 12.34 4.99 -14.27
C CYS A 830 13.19 5.50 -15.43
N LEU A 831 13.70 4.61 -16.29
CA LEU A 831 14.53 5.04 -17.41
C LEU A 831 13.71 5.85 -18.42
N THR A 832 12.47 5.45 -18.70
CA THR A 832 11.56 6.21 -19.57
C THR A 832 11.29 7.59 -18.97
N GLY A 833 11.03 7.68 -17.66
CA GLY A 833 10.85 8.95 -16.96
C GLY A 833 12.09 9.84 -17.04
N SER A 834 13.27 9.27 -16.78
CA SER A 834 14.56 9.95 -16.92
C SER A 834 14.76 10.50 -18.34
N ASN A 835 14.38 9.74 -19.37
CA ASN A 835 14.52 10.16 -20.77
C ASN A 835 13.55 11.31 -21.11
N ILE A 836 12.31 11.26 -20.62
CA ILE A 836 11.31 12.33 -20.80
C ILE A 836 11.83 13.63 -20.19
N ILE A 837 12.26 13.59 -18.93
CA ILE A 837 12.70 14.81 -18.23
C ILE A 837 14.02 15.35 -18.79
N THR A 838 14.91 14.48 -19.26
CA THR A 838 16.15 14.89 -19.95
C THR A 838 15.81 15.60 -21.26
N LYS A 839 14.87 15.09 -22.06
CA LYS A 839 14.42 15.75 -23.29
C LYS A 839 13.75 17.10 -23.04
N ALA A 840 12.92 17.19 -22.00
CA ALA A 840 12.32 18.46 -21.61
C ALA A 840 13.41 19.47 -21.20
N ARG A 841 14.40 19.03 -20.41
CA ARG A 841 15.55 19.86 -20.01
C ARG A 841 16.36 20.35 -21.22
N GLU A 842 16.62 19.50 -22.22
CA GLU A 842 17.30 19.86 -23.47
C GLU A 842 16.59 20.99 -24.24
N ILE A 843 15.25 21.05 -24.18
CA ILE A 843 14.50 22.16 -24.78
C ILE A 843 14.65 23.41 -23.91
N ILE A 844 14.42 23.29 -22.60
CA ILE A 844 14.43 24.42 -21.66
C ILE A 844 15.81 25.08 -21.57
N GLU A 845 16.91 24.31 -21.61
CA GLU A 845 18.27 24.87 -21.58
C GLU A 845 18.62 25.69 -22.83
N ARG A 846 17.90 25.48 -23.94
CA ARG A 846 18.09 26.20 -25.21
C ARG A 846 17.22 27.46 -25.31
N VAL A 847 16.12 27.54 -24.55
CA VAL A 847 15.17 28.67 -24.58
C VAL A 847 15.05 29.42 -23.24
N GLY A 848 15.80 29.00 -22.23
CA GLY A 848 15.78 29.56 -20.88
C GLY A 848 16.92 29.01 -20.04
N ARG A 849 16.72 28.94 -18.71
CA ARG A 849 17.71 28.36 -17.78
C ARG A 849 17.00 27.40 -16.81
N PRO A 850 17.27 26.09 -16.89
CA PRO A 850 16.81 25.15 -15.88
C PRO A 850 17.64 25.32 -14.60
N LEU A 851 16.96 25.31 -13.45
CA LEU A 851 17.53 25.59 -12.14
C LEU A 851 17.71 24.32 -11.31
N GLU A 852 16.64 23.53 -11.21
CA GLU A 852 16.61 22.23 -10.54
C GLU A 852 15.74 21.26 -11.34
N LEU A 853 16.14 19.99 -11.37
CA LEU A 853 15.39 18.89 -11.96
C LEU A 853 15.26 17.79 -10.91
N ASP A 854 14.02 17.36 -10.66
CA ASP A 854 13.72 16.26 -9.74
C ASP A 854 12.68 15.32 -10.32
N THR A 855 13.13 14.17 -10.81
CA THR A 855 12.33 13.02 -11.24
C THR A 855 11.35 13.29 -12.39
N ASP A 856 10.27 14.02 -12.10
CA ASP A 856 9.14 14.38 -12.97
C ASP A 856 9.00 15.89 -13.21
N GLY A 857 9.71 16.73 -12.45
CA GLY A 857 9.61 18.18 -12.51
C GLY A 857 10.91 18.89 -12.89
N ILE A 858 10.78 20.01 -13.60
CA ILE A 858 11.87 20.98 -13.86
C ILE A 858 11.44 22.35 -13.33
N TRP A 859 12.24 22.89 -12.43
CA TRP A 859 12.23 24.30 -12.10
C TRP A 859 13.07 25.07 -13.09
N CYS A 860 12.51 26.09 -13.73
CA CYS A 860 13.22 26.90 -14.71
C CYS A 860 12.82 28.36 -14.68
N ILE A 861 13.71 29.19 -15.22
CA ILE A 861 13.38 30.56 -15.62
C ILE A 861 13.37 30.69 -17.13
N LEU A 862 12.32 31.32 -17.64
CA LEU A 862 12.22 31.74 -19.04
C LEU A 862 12.30 33.27 -19.11
N PRO A 863 12.72 33.86 -20.24
CA PRO A 863 12.61 35.29 -20.46
C PRO A 863 11.13 35.75 -20.35
N ALA A 864 10.83 36.88 -19.72
CA ALA A 864 9.46 37.39 -19.62
C ALA A 864 8.79 37.64 -20.98
N SER A 865 9.59 37.90 -22.01
CA SER A 865 9.16 38.01 -23.41
C SER A 865 8.85 36.68 -24.10
N PHE A 866 9.12 35.54 -23.46
CA PHE A 866 8.77 34.23 -24.00
C PHE A 866 7.25 34.05 -24.07
N PRO A 867 6.69 33.39 -25.10
CA PRO A 867 5.25 33.14 -25.17
C PRO A 867 4.79 32.33 -23.96
N GLN A 868 3.79 32.83 -23.22
CA GLN A 868 3.29 32.23 -21.98
C GLN A 868 1.87 31.70 -22.17
N GLU A 869 0.86 32.35 -21.59
CA GLU A 869 -0.53 31.93 -21.62
C GLU A 869 -1.30 32.67 -22.73
N PHE A 870 -2.08 31.92 -23.51
CA PHE A 870 -2.95 32.47 -24.55
C PHE A 870 -4.38 31.97 -24.40
N THR A 871 -5.36 32.86 -24.64
CA THR A 871 -6.78 32.52 -24.55
C THR A 871 -7.39 32.34 -25.94
N PHE A 872 -7.92 31.15 -26.21
CA PHE A 872 -8.70 30.84 -27.40
C PHE A 872 -10.19 30.97 -27.10
N GLN A 873 -10.92 31.63 -28.00
CA GLN A 873 -12.38 31.70 -28.00
C GLN A 873 -12.93 30.59 -28.89
N THR A 874 -13.95 29.88 -28.40
CA THR A 874 -14.52 28.76 -29.16
C THR A 874 -16.05 28.78 -29.19
N ASN A 875 -16.61 28.17 -30.22
CA ASN A 875 -18.04 27.87 -30.33
C ASN A 875 -18.43 26.54 -29.65
N HIS A 876 -17.50 25.88 -28.96
CA HIS A 876 -17.75 24.59 -28.32
C HIS A 876 -18.73 24.73 -27.13
N GLN A 877 -19.75 23.86 -27.09
CA GLN A 877 -20.88 23.98 -26.15
C GLN A 877 -20.46 24.07 -24.67
N LYS A 878 -19.40 23.35 -24.27
CA LYS A 878 -18.93 23.29 -22.88
C LYS A 878 -17.71 24.16 -22.59
N LYS A 879 -16.97 24.62 -23.61
CA LYS A 879 -15.64 25.24 -23.45
C LYS A 879 -15.52 26.52 -24.26
N LYS A 880 -16.35 27.53 -23.94
CA LYS A 880 -16.40 28.81 -24.67
C LYS A 880 -15.06 29.56 -24.70
N THR A 881 -14.23 29.35 -23.69
CA THR A 881 -12.86 29.86 -23.61
C THR A 881 -11.90 28.74 -23.18
N LEU A 882 -10.72 28.73 -23.79
CA LEU A 882 -9.61 27.81 -23.47
C LEU A 882 -8.37 28.64 -23.16
N ASN A 883 -7.65 28.30 -22.09
CA ASN A 883 -6.35 28.90 -21.80
C ASN A 883 -5.28 27.85 -22.08
N VAL A 884 -4.32 28.19 -22.94
CA VAL A 884 -3.22 27.31 -23.33
C VAL A 884 -1.91 27.94 -22.89
N SER A 885 -1.16 27.19 -22.10
CA SER A 885 0.22 27.51 -21.74
C SER A 885 1.16 27.03 -22.85
N TYR A 886 1.78 27.95 -23.58
CA TYR A 886 2.67 27.61 -24.69
C TYR A 886 3.88 26.77 -24.27
N PRO A 887 4.60 27.06 -23.16
CA PRO A 887 5.69 26.19 -22.70
C PRO A 887 5.21 24.76 -22.42
N ASN A 888 4.03 24.61 -21.83
CA ASN A 888 3.44 23.30 -21.56
C ASN A 888 3.08 22.55 -22.85
N ALA A 889 2.41 23.23 -23.79
CA ALA A 889 2.00 22.67 -25.07
C ALA A 889 3.21 22.18 -25.90
N VAL A 890 4.33 22.92 -25.87
CA VAL A 890 5.59 22.51 -26.50
C VAL A 890 6.10 21.20 -25.91
N LEU A 891 6.17 21.10 -24.57
CA LEU A 891 6.63 19.89 -23.91
C LEU A 891 5.69 18.70 -24.12
N ASN A 892 4.38 18.90 -24.10
CA ASN A 892 3.40 17.85 -24.39
C ASN A 892 3.49 17.35 -25.84
N THR A 893 3.73 18.25 -26.79
CA THR A 893 3.96 17.87 -28.19
C THR A 893 5.24 17.05 -28.34
N MET A 894 6.33 17.45 -27.65
CA MET A 894 7.57 16.65 -27.58
C MET A 894 7.32 15.26 -27.00
N VAL A 895 6.55 15.17 -25.91
CA VAL A 895 6.21 13.89 -25.29
C VAL A 895 5.42 13.00 -26.25
N LYS A 896 4.45 13.56 -26.98
CA LYS A 896 3.71 12.84 -28.02
C LYS A 896 4.64 12.34 -29.12
N ASP A 897 5.52 13.17 -29.64
CA ASP A 897 6.38 12.82 -30.78
C ASP A 897 7.39 11.71 -30.44
N HIS A 898 7.92 11.69 -29.22
CA HIS A 898 9.01 10.79 -28.85
C HIS A 898 8.60 9.58 -27.99
N PHE A 899 7.47 9.64 -27.28
CA PHE A 899 7.13 8.64 -26.27
C PHE A 899 5.75 7.99 -26.47
N THR A 900 5.10 8.19 -27.62
CA THR A 900 3.85 7.50 -27.96
C THR A 900 4.08 6.02 -28.27
N ASN A 901 3.18 5.16 -27.78
CA ASN A 901 3.19 3.75 -28.08
C ASN A 901 2.29 3.44 -29.28
N GLU A 902 2.91 3.17 -30.44
CA GLU A 902 2.24 2.80 -31.70
C GLU A 902 1.88 1.31 -31.82
N GLN A 903 2.13 0.53 -30.76
CA GLN A 903 1.94 -0.92 -30.71
C GLN A 903 0.87 -1.33 -29.68
N TYR A 904 0.10 -0.39 -29.14
CA TYR A 904 -0.86 -0.67 -28.07
C TYR A 904 -2.00 -1.55 -28.60
N HIS A 905 -2.01 -2.82 -28.22
CA HIS A 905 -3.08 -3.74 -28.59
C HIS A 905 -4.21 -3.70 -27.56
N GLU A 906 -5.42 -3.59 -28.06
CA GLU A 906 -6.65 -3.60 -27.26
C GLU A 906 -7.50 -4.79 -27.68
N LEU A 907 -8.01 -5.52 -26.69
CA LEU A 907 -8.83 -6.70 -26.90
C LEU A 907 -10.26 -6.27 -27.21
N GLU A 908 -10.66 -6.36 -28.48
CA GLU A 908 -12.02 -6.02 -28.92
C GLU A 908 -13.00 -7.14 -28.61
N ARG A 909 -12.56 -8.38 -28.82
CA ARG A 909 -13.37 -9.57 -28.57
C ARG A 909 -12.51 -10.69 -27.97
N PRO A 910 -12.91 -11.25 -26.82
CA PRO A 910 -12.20 -12.39 -26.21
C PRO A 910 -12.42 -13.67 -27.04
N ASN A 911 -11.66 -14.71 -26.73
CA ASN A 911 -11.88 -16.04 -27.28
C ASN A 911 -13.33 -16.48 -26.99
N SER A 912 -14.05 -16.87 -28.02
CA SER A 912 -15.45 -17.32 -27.92
C SER A 912 -15.56 -18.84 -27.81
N SER A 913 -16.63 -19.33 -27.20
CA SER A 913 -16.97 -20.77 -27.16
C SER A 913 -17.15 -21.39 -28.55
N ASP A 914 -17.37 -20.56 -29.57
CA ASP A 914 -17.65 -20.97 -30.95
C ASP A 914 -16.37 -21.17 -31.78
N GLY A 915 -15.19 -21.17 -31.14
CA GLY A 915 -13.90 -21.44 -31.78
C GLY A 915 -13.31 -20.26 -32.56
N LYS A 916 -13.93 -19.06 -32.51
CA LYS A 916 -13.30 -17.84 -33.03
C LYS A 916 -12.31 -17.31 -32.00
N GLY A 917 -11.06 -17.19 -32.42
CA GLY A 917 -9.97 -16.65 -31.61
C GLY A 917 -10.14 -15.15 -31.31
N ALA A 918 -9.42 -14.68 -30.30
CA ALA A 918 -9.49 -13.31 -29.82
C ALA A 918 -9.05 -12.30 -30.89
N GLU A 919 -9.81 -11.22 -30.98
CA GLU A 919 -9.63 -10.13 -31.95
C GLU A 919 -9.02 -8.91 -31.24
N TYR A 920 -7.95 -8.38 -31.79
CA TYR A 920 -7.22 -7.23 -31.24
C TYR A 920 -7.17 -6.09 -32.25
N SER A 921 -7.44 -4.88 -31.80
CA SER A 921 -7.14 -3.65 -32.53
C SER A 921 -5.78 -3.08 -32.07
N ILE A 922 -5.16 -2.24 -32.90
CA ILE A 922 -3.94 -1.50 -32.53
C ILE A 922 -4.28 -0.02 -32.60
N ARG A 923 -3.94 0.72 -31.54
CA ARG A 923 -4.05 2.17 -31.51
C ARG A 923 -2.78 2.81 -30.95
N SER A 924 -2.60 4.09 -31.24
CA SER A 924 -1.56 4.91 -30.61
C SER A 924 -2.04 5.30 -29.21
N GLU A 925 -1.23 5.07 -28.19
CA GLU A 925 -1.52 5.47 -26.81
C GLU A 925 -0.42 6.38 -26.27
N ASN A 926 -0.81 7.50 -25.68
CA ASN A 926 0.04 8.32 -24.85
C ASN A 926 -0.81 9.05 -23.80
N SER A 927 -0.56 8.76 -22.53
CA SER A 927 -1.23 9.37 -21.38
C SER A 927 -0.34 10.35 -20.60
N ILE A 928 0.85 10.66 -21.12
CA ILE A 928 1.87 11.44 -20.40
C ILE A 928 1.71 12.92 -20.77
N PHE A 929 1.45 13.76 -19.79
CA PHE A 929 1.28 15.20 -19.96
C PHE A 929 2.01 15.96 -18.86
N PHE A 930 2.72 17.01 -19.25
CA PHE A 930 3.16 18.07 -18.37
C PHE A 930 1.97 18.92 -17.93
N GLU A 931 2.05 19.38 -16.69
CA GLU A 931 1.26 20.42 -16.07
C GLU A 931 2.21 21.58 -15.74
N VAL A 932 1.70 22.80 -15.85
CA VAL A 932 2.45 24.01 -15.48
C VAL A 932 1.97 24.52 -14.13
N ASP A 933 2.91 24.92 -13.28
CA ASP A 933 2.65 25.60 -12.03
C ASP A 933 3.50 26.88 -11.94
N GLY A 934 2.87 27.99 -11.54
CA GLY A 934 3.42 29.34 -11.59
C GLY A 934 2.61 30.30 -12.49
N PRO A 935 3.17 31.47 -12.83
CA PRO A 935 4.53 31.90 -12.51
C PRO A 935 4.72 32.24 -11.02
N TYR A 936 5.89 31.90 -10.48
CA TYR A 936 6.28 32.16 -9.08
C TYR A 936 6.97 33.52 -8.90
N LEU A 937 6.87 34.10 -7.69
CA LEU A 937 7.52 35.38 -7.37
C LEU A 937 9.05 35.25 -7.22
N ALA A 938 9.50 34.17 -6.57
CA ALA A 938 10.91 33.95 -6.25
C ALA A 938 11.23 32.46 -6.08
N MET A 939 12.48 32.10 -6.32
CA MET A 939 13.07 30.79 -6.02
C MET A 939 14.48 30.99 -5.45
N VAL A 940 14.80 30.29 -4.38
CA VAL A 940 16.11 30.38 -3.70
C VAL A 940 16.71 28.99 -3.58
N LEU A 941 17.84 28.78 -4.26
CA LEU A 941 18.53 27.49 -4.33
C LEU A 941 19.90 27.57 -3.64
N PRO A 942 20.18 26.74 -2.62
CA PRO A 942 21.42 26.83 -1.86
C PRO A 942 22.61 26.19 -2.60
N ALA A 943 23.81 26.73 -2.37
CA ALA A 943 25.06 26.14 -2.84
C ALA A 943 25.65 25.17 -1.81
N ALA A 944 26.40 24.15 -2.26
CA ALA A 944 27.16 23.31 -1.34
C ALA A 944 28.40 24.06 -0.84
N LYS A 945 28.94 23.64 0.32
CA LYS A 945 30.22 24.16 0.84
C LYS A 945 31.42 23.68 0.03
N GLU A 946 31.30 22.53 -0.63
CA GLU A 946 32.36 21.93 -1.44
C GLU A 946 32.33 22.47 -2.86
N GLU A 947 33.51 22.83 -3.38
CA GLU A 947 33.65 23.30 -4.76
C GLU A 947 33.16 22.25 -5.76
N GLY A 948 32.41 22.69 -6.77
CA GLY A 948 31.85 21.83 -7.81
C GLY A 948 30.68 20.94 -7.37
N LYS A 949 30.28 20.95 -6.09
CA LYS A 949 29.09 20.25 -5.62
C LYS A 949 27.91 21.21 -5.48
N LYS A 950 26.72 20.72 -5.80
CA LYS A 950 25.45 21.44 -5.63
C LYS A 950 24.54 20.62 -4.72
N LEU A 951 23.69 21.32 -3.98
CA LEU A 951 22.70 20.67 -3.12
C LEU A 951 21.46 20.39 -3.95
N LYS A 952 21.01 19.14 -3.92
CA LYS A 952 19.78 18.69 -4.59
C LYS A 952 18.64 18.65 -3.57
N LYS A 953 17.39 18.86 -4.00
CA LYS A 953 16.16 18.74 -3.20
C LYS A 953 16.12 19.71 -2.02
N ARG A 954 16.52 20.97 -2.21
CA ARG A 954 16.63 21.97 -1.13
C ARG A 954 16.28 23.38 -1.54
#